data_AF-A0A6J4Z5L8-F1
#
_entry.id   AF-A0A6J4Z5L8-F1
#
_cell.length_a   1.000
_cell.length_b   1.000
_cell.length_c   1.000
_cell.angle_alpha   90.00
_cell.angle_beta   90.00
_cell.angle_gamma   90.00
#
_symmetry.space_group_name_H-M   'P 1'
#
loop_
_entity.id
_entity.type
_entity.pdbx_description
1 polymer ?
#
loop_
_entity_poly.entity_id
_entity_poly.type
_entity_poly.pdbx_seq_one_letter_code
_entity_poly.pdbx_strand_id
1 'polypeptide(L)'
;MTQSSPTPKPYVIACAVLALDIKAVAEKLGLDIGVKFLEGGLHDRPHLLREKLQGAIDEISASGRSDHIMVGYGVCGRGTVGIQARGVRLAIPKVHDCMALFLGGDKAYQRQFKKYPGTYYISAGWYEEKTEPFSQQKKTVFLGDQKLSYDELVDKYGETAARETYRFLNTWKQNYQRAAFIETGVKRSPRYENHARQMAREYGWEYEKIPGDHALIEKLLSARTTSAEILVVPPKHVIRFDSLESELSAKPILSDSENYLAEPQITVVDDGRLTNDDAAYVKIGLGIDAGGTYTDTVLYDFDRGQTFSKSKALTTKWDFTVGIREALTGLDREKLVQVEMVSLSTTLATNAIVEGEGQKVGMIIMPPYGRFDAQDIPYEPKAAVSGQLEISGTEIAPIDEAQIKKIVRRMVGKDAVKAFAVSGYAGAINPAHELAVKRLIRRETGLFVTCGHELSDTLNFQTRAHTAMLNARIIPKLTKLLLDLEQVLAAQGIAAPVVVVKGDGTLMGAALAKERPVETILSGPAASVAGARHLTGLKDALVVDMGGTTTDTAALIDGAVSVCQAGSNVGGHKTHVKALDIRTAGLGGDSLIQWEKGQFSIGPQRVAPIAWLGATYAGADKAIDYLDRRKDRLRASTKGMQIMALTGSVAGRRFTSREEKIIALLQERPYSIKELCERTGVLHEWGLHMKQLEDNFTVQRCGLTLTDLLHVTGRLDRWDRPAAERFGRLFALLARMDIDKMAEHLLNMGIEGLTLELLKRQLDEDTDPRALETCPVCQTLIENLLGRGSEQYAVRIDLKRPVVGIGAPIHFFLPLAAQTLGARAVLPQDADVANAIGAITSEVVVRRKAEIVPGPGGGFIIRGLPGARQFGKFEDADAYVRRELVDLVRNQARAAGTSCRAVELKTVDQIPDAADGNPVFIARSIQAHLKGRPDLVLNKAPDPTSAHAN
;
A
#
# COMPACT_ATOMS: atom_id res chain seq x y z
N MET A 1 10.80 -69.76 -19.30
CA MET A 1 9.86 -69.40 -18.21
C MET A 1 9.85 -67.89 -18.08
N THR A 2 8.87 -67.23 -18.68
CA THR A 2 8.64 -65.79 -18.56
C THR A 2 8.04 -65.50 -17.18
N GLN A 3 8.85 -65.00 -16.25
CA GLN A 3 8.34 -64.46 -14.99
C GLN A 3 7.54 -63.20 -15.32
N SER A 4 6.21 -63.26 -15.17
CA SER A 4 5.34 -62.09 -15.18
C SER A 4 5.78 -61.14 -14.07
N SER A 5 6.15 -59.91 -14.41
CA SER A 5 6.36 -58.83 -13.44
C SER A 5 5.09 -58.69 -12.57
N PRO A 6 5.16 -58.80 -11.24
CA PRO A 6 3.97 -58.73 -10.40
C PRO A 6 3.31 -57.36 -10.53
N THR A 7 1.99 -57.34 -10.69
CA THR A 7 1.18 -56.11 -10.69
C THR A 7 1.38 -55.35 -9.36
N PRO A 8 1.60 -54.03 -9.38
CA PRO A 8 1.76 -53.24 -8.17
C PRO A 8 0.51 -53.35 -7.31
N LYS A 9 0.72 -53.59 -6.02
CA LYS A 9 -0.35 -53.86 -5.04
C LYS A 9 -0.33 -52.78 -3.96
N PRO A 10 -1.48 -52.27 -3.50
CA PRO A 10 -1.52 -51.32 -2.39
C PRO A 10 -0.99 -51.92 -1.09
N TYR A 11 -0.28 -51.12 -0.28
CA TYR A 11 0.28 -51.54 1.01
C TYR A 11 -0.29 -50.74 2.18
N VAL A 12 -0.46 -51.38 3.33
CA VAL A 12 -0.85 -50.73 4.58
C VAL A 12 0.27 -50.87 5.60
N ILE A 13 0.71 -49.74 6.16
CA ILE A 13 1.63 -49.69 7.29
C ILE A 13 0.87 -49.14 8.49
N ALA A 14 0.69 -49.93 9.55
CA ALA A 14 -0.13 -49.55 10.69
C ALA A 14 0.39 -50.16 12.01
N CYS A 15 -0.13 -49.68 13.13
CA CYS A 15 0.10 -50.31 14.43
C CYS A 15 -0.46 -51.74 14.46
N ALA A 16 0.26 -52.68 15.07
CA ALA A 16 -0.18 -54.07 15.23
C ALA A 16 -1.52 -54.19 15.96
N VAL A 17 -1.84 -53.24 16.84
CA VAL A 17 -3.14 -53.13 17.52
C VAL A 17 -4.32 -53.00 16.54
N LEU A 18 -4.10 -52.44 15.33
CA LEU A 18 -5.11 -52.30 14.27
C LEU A 18 -5.17 -53.52 13.32
N ALA A 19 -4.33 -54.53 13.52
CA ALA A 19 -4.15 -55.60 12.54
C ALA A 19 -5.41 -56.43 12.28
N LEU A 20 -6.19 -56.72 13.34
CA LEU A 20 -7.44 -57.47 13.20
C LEU A 20 -8.47 -56.69 12.37
N ASP A 21 -8.65 -55.41 12.68
CA ASP A 21 -9.63 -54.54 12.05
C ASP A 21 -9.28 -54.21 10.60
N ILE A 22 -8.00 -53.89 10.31
CA ILE A 22 -7.55 -53.63 8.94
C ILE A 22 -7.72 -54.88 8.06
N LYS A 23 -7.38 -56.07 8.57
CA LYS A 23 -7.56 -57.32 7.81
C LYS A 23 -9.04 -57.61 7.54
N ALA A 24 -9.90 -57.46 8.54
CA ALA A 24 -11.34 -57.69 8.40
C ALA A 24 -11.98 -56.70 7.41
N VAL A 25 -11.58 -55.42 7.44
CA VAL A 25 -12.10 -54.41 6.51
C VAL A 25 -11.56 -54.66 5.08
N ALA A 26 -10.29 -55.03 4.93
CA ALA A 26 -9.74 -55.37 3.61
C ALA A 26 -10.46 -56.57 2.97
N GLU A 27 -10.74 -57.61 3.76
CA GLU A 27 -11.52 -58.78 3.32
C GLU A 27 -12.95 -58.38 2.94
N LYS A 28 -13.62 -57.58 3.78
CA LYS A 28 -14.97 -57.04 3.51
C LYS A 28 -15.03 -56.24 2.20
N LEU A 29 -13.99 -55.47 1.90
CA LEU A 29 -13.89 -54.65 0.69
C LEU A 29 -13.36 -55.43 -0.54
N GLY A 30 -12.99 -56.70 -0.39
CA GLY A 30 -12.39 -57.50 -1.46
C GLY A 30 -11.04 -56.95 -1.94
N LEU A 31 -10.31 -56.24 -1.09
CA LEU A 31 -9.04 -55.61 -1.44
C LEU A 31 -7.87 -56.56 -1.20
N ASP A 32 -7.14 -56.87 -2.27
CA ASP A 32 -5.85 -57.54 -2.14
C ASP A 32 -4.79 -56.50 -1.72
N ILE A 33 -4.45 -56.45 -0.42
CA ILE A 33 -3.47 -55.50 0.15
C ILE A 33 -2.21 -56.20 0.71
N GLY A 34 -1.05 -55.56 0.58
CA GLY A 34 0.14 -55.89 1.36
C GLY A 34 0.03 -55.26 2.75
N VAL A 35 0.50 -55.93 3.80
CA VAL A 35 0.43 -55.39 5.18
C VAL A 35 1.79 -55.45 5.87
N LYS A 36 2.16 -54.36 6.55
CA LYS A 36 3.32 -54.30 7.44
C LYS A 36 2.88 -53.66 8.76
N PHE A 37 2.79 -54.48 9.81
CA PHE A 37 2.41 -53.99 11.13
C PHE A 37 3.66 -53.67 11.95
N LEU A 38 3.70 -52.49 12.56
CA LEU A 38 4.73 -52.10 13.52
C LEU A 38 4.24 -52.39 14.94
N GLU A 39 5.17 -52.62 15.87
CA GLU A 39 4.89 -52.96 17.26
C GLU A 39 3.93 -51.96 17.97
N GLY A 40 3.10 -52.49 18.86
CA GLY A 40 2.17 -51.69 19.66
C GLY A 40 2.90 -50.79 20.67
N GLY A 41 2.48 -49.53 20.78
CA GLY A 41 3.06 -48.56 21.74
C GLY A 41 4.05 -47.56 21.15
N LEU A 42 4.34 -47.61 19.85
CA LEU A 42 5.22 -46.61 19.21
C LEU A 42 4.69 -45.16 19.30
N HIS A 43 3.39 -44.94 19.49
CA HIS A 43 2.85 -43.59 19.66
C HIS A 43 3.34 -42.89 20.94
N ASP A 44 3.78 -43.66 21.95
CA ASP A 44 4.40 -43.15 23.17
C ASP A 44 5.84 -42.67 22.91
N ARG A 45 6.41 -42.99 21.74
CA ARG A 45 7.77 -42.64 21.31
C ARG A 45 7.77 -42.04 19.89
N PRO A 46 7.31 -40.80 19.70
CA PRO A 46 7.11 -40.21 18.37
C PRO A 46 8.34 -40.22 17.45
N HIS A 47 9.54 -40.06 18.02
CA HIS A 47 10.80 -40.14 17.25
C HIS A 47 11.05 -41.55 16.68
N LEU A 48 10.88 -42.58 17.51
CA LEU A 48 11.05 -43.98 17.10
C LEU A 48 9.94 -44.41 16.14
N LEU A 49 8.71 -43.93 16.34
CA LEU A 49 7.62 -44.11 15.38
C LEU A 49 7.99 -43.54 14.01
N ARG A 50 8.50 -42.31 13.96
CA ARG A 50 8.93 -41.67 12.71
C ARG A 50 10.00 -42.48 11.99
N GLU A 51 11.03 -42.90 12.72
CA GLU A 51 12.13 -43.68 12.19
C GLU A 51 11.65 -45.01 11.58
N LYS A 52 10.90 -45.80 12.36
CA LYS A 52 10.40 -47.12 11.92
C LYS A 52 9.38 -47.00 10.79
N LEU A 53 8.52 -45.99 10.84
CA LEU A 53 7.54 -45.72 9.79
C LEU A 53 8.21 -45.29 8.48
N GLN A 54 9.19 -44.37 8.54
CA GLN A 54 9.94 -43.96 7.36
C GLN A 54 10.74 -45.13 6.78
N GLY A 55 11.41 -45.93 7.62
CA GLY A 55 12.13 -47.12 7.16
C GLY A 55 11.22 -48.14 6.46
N ALA A 56 9.99 -48.32 6.95
CA ALA A 56 9.00 -49.17 6.29
C ALA A 56 8.53 -48.61 4.95
N ILE A 57 8.32 -47.30 4.84
CA ILE A 57 7.97 -46.62 3.59
C ILE A 57 9.11 -46.71 2.58
N ASP A 58 10.36 -46.53 3.02
CA ASP A 58 11.56 -46.58 2.18
C ASP A 58 11.76 -47.98 1.61
N GLU A 59 11.64 -49.03 2.42
CA GLU A 59 11.71 -50.43 1.98
C GLU A 59 10.64 -50.77 0.92
N ILE A 60 9.37 -50.41 1.19
CA ILE A 60 8.27 -50.70 0.28
C ILE A 60 8.41 -49.89 -1.02
N SER A 61 8.80 -48.62 -0.92
CA SER A 61 9.02 -47.75 -2.08
C SER A 61 10.17 -48.25 -2.96
N ALA A 62 11.26 -48.72 -2.35
CA ALA A 62 12.42 -49.25 -3.08
C ALA A 62 12.11 -50.59 -3.79
N SER A 63 11.15 -51.37 -3.28
CA SER A 63 10.79 -52.65 -3.87
C SER A 63 10.10 -52.54 -5.24
N GLY A 64 9.53 -51.38 -5.58
CA GLY A 64 8.73 -51.16 -6.79
C GLY A 64 7.41 -51.95 -6.83
N ARG A 65 7.03 -52.62 -5.73
CA ARG A 65 5.86 -53.52 -5.65
C ARG A 65 4.55 -52.82 -5.27
N SER A 66 4.59 -51.50 -5.06
CA SER A 66 3.44 -50.70 -4.62
C SER A 66 3.40 -49.33 -5.32
N ASP A 67 2.21 -48.91 -5.72
CA ASP A 67 1.90 -47.58 -6.24
C ASP A 67 1.16 -46.69 -5.22
N HIS A 68 0.83 -47.26 -4.04
CA HIS A 68 0.06 -46.60 -3.00
C HIS A 68 0.30 -47.21 -1.61
N ILE A 69 0.62 -46.37 -0.62
CA ILE A 69 0.82 -46.79 0.78
C ILE A 69 -0.18 -46.08 1.70
N MET A 70 -1.02 -46.84 2.39
CA MET A 70 -1.89 -46.33 3.45
C MET A 70 -1.18 -46.38 4.81
N VAL A 71 -1.16 -45.26 5.51
CA VAL A 71 -0.54 -45.09 6.84
C VAL A 71 -1.64 -45.11 7.89
N GLY A 72 -1.72 -46.20 8.66
CA GLY A 72 -2.67 -46.40 9.75
C GLY A 72 -2.27 -45.70 11.05
N TYR A 73 -1.86 -44.43 10.97
CA TYR A 73 -1.49 -43.57 12.09
C TYR A 73 -2.08 -42.18 11.91
N GLY A 74 -2.53 -41.54 12.99
CA GLY A 74 -2.88 -40.12 13.01
C GLY A 74 -1.66 -39.24 13.25
N VAL A 75 -1.86 -38.06 13.86
CA VAL A 75 -0.76 -37.18 14.30
C VAL A 75 0.11 -37.87 15.34
N CYS A 76 -0.50 -38.62 16.28
CA CYS A 76 0.13 -39.54 17.25
C CYS A 76 1.46 -38.99 17.81
N GLY A 77 1.35 -37.88 18.55
CA GLY A 77 2.49 -37.16 19.17
C GLY A 77 3.41 -36.44 18.18
N ARG A 78 2.93 -36.15 16.96
CA ARG A 78 3.70 -35.67 15.79
C ARG A 78 4.70 -36.68 15.24
N GLY A 79 4.54 -37.97 15.55
CA GLY A 79 5.42 -39.03 15.02
C GLY A 79 5.28 -39.25 13.51
N THR A 80 4.14 -38.87 12.92
CA THR A 80 3.91 -38.92 11.46
C THR A 80 4.30 -37.64 10.74
N VAL A 81 4.56 -36.55 11.47
CA VAL A 81 5.08 -35.29 10.89
C VAL A 81 6.53 -35.49 10.49
N GLY A 82 6.89 -35.08 9.28
CA GLY A 82 8.21 -35.28 8.69
C GLY A 82 8.35 -36.55 7.86
N ILE A 83 7.32 -37.41 7.81
CA ILE A 83 7.32 -38.60 6.94
C ILE A 83 7.27 -38.17 5.47
N GLN A 84 8.18 -38.73 4.68
CA GLN A 84 8.39 -38.43 3.28
C GLN A 84 7.77 -39.51 2.39
N ALA A 85 6.85 -39.08 1.54
CA ALA A 85 6.41 -39.84 0.38
C ALA A 85 7.54 -39.84 -0.64
N ARG A 86 8.19 -41.00 -0.85
CA ARG A 86 9.31 -41.16 -1.80
C ARG A 86 8.79 -41.16 -3.24
N GLY A 87 9.01 -42.26 -3.97
CA GLY A 87 8.44 -42.47 -5.31
C GLY A 87 6.97 -42.89 -5.29
N VAL A 88 6.40 -43.16 -4.11
CA VAL A 88 5.06 -43.71 -3.93
C VAL A 88 4.19 -42.74 -3.15
N ARG A 89 2.92 -42.59 -3.53
CA ARG A 89 1.98 -41.71 -2.84
C ARG A 89 1.53 -42.33 -1.52
N LEU A 90 1.26 -41.50 -0.52
CA LEU A 90 0.76 -41.96 0.79
C LEU A 90 -0.70 -41.53 1.01
N ALA A 91 -1.44 -42.26 1.82
CA ALA A 91 -2.72 -41.84 2.39
C ALA A 91 -2.65 -41.94 3.92
N ILE A 92 -3.04 -40.87 4.62
CA ILE A 92 -2.99 -40.80 6.08
C ILE A 92 -4.27 -40.15 6.63
N PRO A 93 -4.88 -40.67 7.73
CA PRO A 93 -6.04 -40.04 8.33
C PRO A 93 -5.68 -38.71 9.01
N LYS A 94 -6.51 -37.69 8.79
CA LYS A 94 -6.43 -36.38 9.44
C LYS A 94 -7.05 -36.43 10.84
N VAL A 95 -6.44 -37.19 11.73
CA VAL A 95 -6.91 -37.38 13.11
C VAL A 95 -5.77 -37.16 14.09
N HIS A 96 -6.06 -36.57 15.26
CA HIS A 96 -5.03 -36.36 16.28
C HIS A 96 -4.56 -37.69 16.90
N ASP A 97 -5.53 -38.56 17.21
CA ASP A 97 -5.32 -39.82 17.90
C ASP A 97 -5.71 -41.01 17.00
N CYS A 98 -4.84 -42.01 16.99
CA CYS A 98 -5.00 -43.26 16.28
C CYS A 98 -6.29 -44.01 16.72
N MET A 99 -6.84 -43.72 17.91
CA MET A 99 -8.12 -44.27 18.37
C MET A 99 -9.34 -43.87 17.54
N ALA A 100 -9.28 -42.73 16.85
CA ALA A 100 -10.35 -42.30 15.95
C ALA A 100 -10.64 -43.32 14.82
N LEU A 101 -9.65 -44.16 14.46
CA LEU A 101 -9.81 -45.23 13.48
C LEU A 101 -10.76 -46.33 13.93
N PHE A 102 -10.86 -46.58 15.24
CA PHE A 102 -11.80 -47.56 15.80
C PHE A 102 -13.21 -46.99 16.05
N LEU A 103 -13.34 -45.66 16.02
CA LEU A 103 -14.58 -44.93 16.33
C LEU A 103 -15.23 -44.30 15.09
N GLY A 104 -14.67 -44.52 13.89
CA GLY A 104 -15.22 -44.04 12.63
C GLY A 104 -14.86 -42.60 12.23
N GLY A 105 -14.09 -41.86 13.02
CA GLY A 105 -13.69 -40.47 12.70
C GLY A 105 -13.27 -39.60 13.89
N ASP A 106 -12.58 -38.49 13.62
CA ASP A 106 -12.09 -37.56 14.66
C ASP A 106 -13.24 -36.99 15.50
N LYS A 107 -14.36 -36.62 14.88
CA LYS A 107 -15.55 -36.12 15.59
C LYS A 107 -16.09 -37.11 16.62
N ALA A 108 -16.01 -38.42 16.36
CA ALA A 108 -16.47 -39.45 17.28
C ALA A 108 -15.52 -39.60 18.48
N TYR A 109 -14.21 -39.56 18.22
CA TYR A 109 -13.19 -39.50 19.26
C TYR A 109 -13.35 -38.25 20.14
N GLN A 110 -13.53 -37.06 19.55
CA GLN A 110 -13.72 -35.81 20.28
C GLN A 110 -14.94 -35.84 21.21
N ARG A 111 -16.03 -36.53 20.81
CA ARG A 111 -17.20 -36.75 21.70
C ARG A 111 -16.81 -37.61 22.91
N GLN A 112 -16.05 -38.68 22.71
CA GLN A 112 -15.61 -39.54 23.80
C GLN A 112 -14.61 -38.85 24.72
N PHE A 113 -13.67 -38.08 24.16
CA PHE A 113 -12.70 -37.27 24.90
C PHE A 113 -13.39 -36.20 25.75
N LYS A 114 -14.39 -35.48 25.20
CA LYS A 114 -15.19 -34.52 25.97
C LYS A 114 -16.02 -35.18 27.08
N LYS A 115 -16.52 -36.39 26.84
CA LYS A 115 -17.30 -37.15 27.83
C LYS A 115 -16.42 -37.59 29.01
N TYR A 116 -15.23 -38.13 28.73
CA TYR A 116 -14.25 -38.56 29.73
C TYR A 116 -12.82 -38.40 29.18
N PRO A 117 -12.10 -37.30 29.50
CA PRO A 117 -10.75 -37.05 28.99
C PRO A 117 -9.74 -38.14 29.39
N GLY A 118 -9.87 -38.70 30.61
CA GLY A 118 -9.06 -39.79 31.13
C GLY A 118 -9.62 -41.17 30.78
N THR A 119 -9.70 -41.52 29.49
CA THR A 119 -10.19 -42.84 29.06
C THR A 119 -9.07 -43.75 28.58
N TYR A 120 -9.01 -44.95 29.15
CA TYR A 120 -8.15 -46.04 28.71
C TYR A 120 -8.92 -46.93 27.72
N TYR A 121 -8.57 -46.85 26.43
CA TYR A 121 -9.27 -47.60 25.38
C TYR A 121 -8.66 -48.98 25.17
N ILE A 122 -9.54 -49.99 25.08
CA ILE A 122 -9.16 -51.39 24.88
C ILE A 122 -9.96 -51.93 23.70
N SER A 123 -9.28 -52.61 22.76
CA SER A 123 -9.90 -53.34 21.65
C SER A 123 -9.41 -54.79 21.66
N ALA A 124 -10.01 -55.65 20.82
CA ALA A 124 -9.53 -57.02 20.65
C ALA A 124 -8.06 -57.06 20.19
N GLY A 125 -7.67 -56.20 19.25
CA GLY A 125 -6.28 -56.10 18.79
C GLY A 125 -5.33 -55.54 19.86
N TRP A 126 -5.81 -54.62 20.70
CA TRP A 126 -5.02 -54.15 21.84
C TRP A 126 -4.73 -55.29 22.81
N TYR A 127 -5.73 -56.12 23.09
CA TYR A 127 -5.55 -57.27 23.98
C TYR A 127 -4.54 -58.27 23.42
N GLU A 128 -4.64 -58.64 22.14
CA GLU A 128 -3.71 -59.61 21.54
C GLU A 128 -2.26 -59.12 21.51
N GLU A 129 -2.05 -57.81 21.35
CA GLU A 129 -0.70 -57.24 21.23
C GLU A 129 -0.08 -56.77 22.55
N LYS A 130 -0.90 -56.33 23.52
CA LYS A 130 -0.40 -55.67 24.74
C LYS A 130 -0.67 -56.44 26.04
N THR A 131 -1.40 -57.56 26.01
CA THR A 131 -1.74 -58.28 27.27
C THR A 131 -0.65 -59.24 27.72
N GLU A 132 -0.17 -59.04 28.95
CA GLU A 132 0.54 -60.06 29.74
C GLU A 132 -0.42 -60.67 30.80
N PRO A 133 -0.16 -61.88 31.33
CA PRO A 133 -0.96 -62.47 32.40
C PRO A 133 -0.97 -61.60 33.68
N PHE A 134 -2.17 -61.27 34.21
CA PHE A 134 -2.36 -60.42 35.39
C PHE A 134 -1.58 -60.86 36.65
N SER A 135 -1.28 -62.15 36.79
CA SER A 135 -0.47 -62.67 37.90
C SER A 135 0.97 -62.12 37.92
N GLN A 136 1.49 -61.68 36.78
CA GLN A 136 2.83 -61.10 36.65
C GLN A 136 2.85 -59.56 36.83
N GLN A 137 1.70 -58.88 36.67
CA GLN A 137 1.61 -57.41 36.76
C GLN A 137 1.56 -56.85 38.20
N LYS A 138 1.14 -57.66 39.19
CA LYS A 138 0.91 -57.19 40.57
C LYS A 138 2.15 -56.72 41.32
N LYS A 139 3.34 -56.93 40.74
CA LYS A 139 4.62 -56.56 41.33
C LYS A 139 5.56 -55.98 40.28
N THR A 140 5.10 -55.25 39.25
CA THR A 140 6.03 -54.65 38.28
C THR A 140 5.70 -53.19 37.98
N VAL A 141 6.72 -52.34 37.89
CA VAL A 141 6.63 -50.93 37.47
C VAL A 141 7.62 -50.64 36.36
N PHE A 142 7.29 -49.65 35.53
CA PHE A 142 8.13 -49.22 34.42
C PHE A 142 8.81 -47.90 34.76
N LEU A 143 10.14 -47.85 34.58
CA LEU A 143 10.95 -46.64 34.65
C LEU A 143 11.64 -46.46 33.30
N GLY A 144 11.05 -45.63 32.42
CA GLY A 144 11.46 -45.57 31.02
C GLY A 144 11.25 -46.94 30.34
N ASP A 145 12.35 -47.55 29.89
CA ASP A 145 12.34 -48.82 29.15
C ASP A 145 12.58 -50.04 30.05
N GLN A 146 12.84 -49.82 31.35
CA GLN A 146 13.14 -50.88 32.30
C GLN A 146 11.87 -51.33 33.03
N LYS A 147 11.59 -52.64 32.94
CA LYS A 147 10.58 -53.32 33.74
C LYS A 147 11.25 -53.76 35.05
N LEU A 148 10.76 -53.24 36.17
CA LEU A 148 11.31 -53.52 37.51
C LEU A 148 10.28 -54.28 38.32
N SER A 149 10.69 -55.36 38.98
CA SER A 149 9.84 -56.06 39.95
C SER A 149 9.81 -55.31 41.28
N TYR A 150 8.67 -55.34 41.97
CA TYR A 150 8.51 -54.82 43.32
C TYR A 150 9.44 -55.55 44.28
N ASP A 151 9.61 -56.86 44.10
CA ASP A 151 10.52 -57.66 44.92
C ASP A 151 11.98 -57.25 44.67
N GLU A 152 12.36 -56.96 43.42
CA GLU A 152 13.68 -56.40 43.08
C GLU A 152 13.89 -55.00 43.67
N LEU A 153 12.84 -54.18 43.71
CA LEU A 153 12.89 -52.86 44.34
C LEU A 153 13.05 -52.96 45.86
N VAL A 154 12.37 -53.93 46.50
CA VAL A 154 12.50 -54.21 47.94
C VAL A 154 13.90 -54.70 48.27
N ASP A 155 14.43 -55.67 47.51
CA ASP A 155 15.77 -56.22 47.71
C ASP A 155 16.86 -55.16 47.55
N LYS A 156 16.69 -54.22 46.61
CA LYS A 156 17.71 -53.23 46.26
C LYS A 156 17.65 -51.94 47.09
N TYR A 157 16.46 -51.50 47.50
CA TYR A 157 16.25 -50.18 48.11
C TYR A 157 15.53 -50.22 49.46
N GLY A 158 15.14 -51.41 49.93
CA GLY A 158 14.38 -51.59 51.16
C GLY A 158 12.89 -51.34 50.98
N GLU A 159 12.09 -51.94 51.86
CA GLU A 159 10.63 -52.04 51.71
C GLU A 159 9.91 -50.68 51.65
N THR A 160 10.35 -49.70 52.44
CA THR A 160 9.74 -48.36 52.47
C THR A 160 9.98 -47.59 51.17
N ALA A 161 11.20 -47.61 50.63
CA ALA A 161 11.54 -46.91 49.39
C ALA A 161 10.93 -47.60 48.16
N ALA A 162 10.89 -48.93 48.16
CA ALA A 162 10.20 -49.72 47.13
C ALA A 162 8.70 -49.39 47.08
N ARG A 163 8.04 -49.27 48.24
CA ARG A 163 6.64 -48.90 48.35
C ARG A 163 6.33 -47.52 47.78
N GLU A 164 7.11 -46.50 48.17
CA GLU A 164 6.92 -45.13 47.66
C GLU A 164 7.25 -45.02 46.16
N THR A 165 8.30 -45.70 45.70
CA THR A 165 8.65 -45.74 44.27
C THR A 165 7.58 -46.44 43.44
N TYR A 166 7.06 -47.57 43.92
CA TYR A 166 5.97 -48.30 43.28
C TYR A 166 4.68 -47.48 43.22
N ARG A 167 4.38 -46.75 44.30
CA ARG A 167 3.25 -45.81 44.36
C ARG A 167 3.44 -44.66 43.37
N PHE A 168 4.61 -44.02 43.34
CA PHE A 168 4.93 -42.91 42.45
C PHE A 168 4.87 -43.32 40.97
N LEU A 169 5.49 -44.43 40.59
CA LEU A 169 5.50 -44.91 39.20
C LEU A 169 4.14 -45.43 38.71
N ASN A 170 3.21 -45.71 39.62
CA ASN A 170 1.82 -46.06 39.29
C ASN A 170 0.85 -44.87 39.36
N THR A 171 1.33 -43.63 39.58
CA THR A 171 0.47 -42.43 39.65
C THR A 171 -0.28 -42.13 38.35
N TRP A 172 0.22 -42.58 37.19
CA TRP A 172 -0.49 -42.45 35.91
C TRP A 172 -1.91 -43.04 35.96
N LYS A 173 -2.14 -44.04 36.84
CA LYS A 173 -3.46 -44.66 37.03
C LYS A 173 -4.51 -43.67 37.56
N GLN A 174 -4.07 -42.60 38.23
CA GLN A 174 -4.94 -41.54 38.74
C GLN A 174 -5.40 -40.58 37.64
N ASN A 175 -4.73 -40.57 36.48
CA ASN A 175 -5.09 -39.72 35.34
C ASN A 175 -6.20 -40.35 34.49
N TYR A 176 -6.53 -41.61 34.71
CA TYR A 176 -7.61 -42.32 34.05
C TYR A 176 -8.80 -42.48 35.00
N GLN A 177 -10.00 -42.36 34.43
CA GLN A 177 -11.28 -42.43 35.12
C GLN A 177 -12.17 -43.52 34.53
N ARG A 178 -11.89 -43.96 33.29
CA ARG A 178 -12.71 -44.90 32.53
C ARG A 178 -11.87 -45.91 31.77
N ALA A 179 -12.19 -47.20 31.88
CA ALA A 179 -11.76 -48.22 30.92
C ALA A 179 -12.87 -48.48 29.90
N ALA A 180 -12.61 -48.16 28.64
CA ALA A 180 -13.57 -48.29 27.56
C ALA A 180 -13.21 -49.44 26.62
N PHE A 181 -14.05 -50.47 26.55
CA PHE A 181 -13.90 -51.53 25.56
C PHE A 181 -14.60 -51.15 24.25
N ILE A 182 -13.84 -51.01 23.17
CA ILE A 182 -14.37 -50.75 21.83
C ILE A 182 -14.68 -52.08 21.15
N GLU A 183 -15.96 -52.35 20.97
CA GLU A 183 -16.45 -53.54 20.27
C GLU A 183 -16.55 -53.25 18.78
N THR A 184 -15.54 -53.66 18.03
CA THR A 184 -15.48 -53.46 16.58
C THR A 184 -16.19 -54.57 15.79
N GLY A 185 -16.68 -55.61 16.49
CA GLY A 185 -17.34 -56.77 15.88
C GLY A 185 -16.39 -57.81 15.29
N VAL A 186 -15.07 -57.57 15.30
CA VAL A 186 -14.03 -58.49 14.79
C VAL A 186 -13.58 -59.43 15.91
N LYS A 187 -13.51 -60.74 15.60
CA LYS A 187 -13.03 -61.80 16.51
C LYS A 187 -13.75 -61.79 17.88
N ARG A 188 -15.09 -61.82 17.91
CA ARG A 188 -15.89 -61.72 19.14
C ARG A 188 -15.50 -62.78 20.18
N SER A 189 -14.93 -62.36 21.31
CA SER A 189 -14.62 -63.22 22.45
C SER A 189 -14.91 -62.49 23.76
N PRO A 190 -15.63 -63.11 24.72
CA PRO A 190 -15.90 -62.49 26.02
C PRO A 190 -14.64 -62.11 26.80
N ARG A 191 -13.50 -62.75 26.50
CA ARG A 191 -12.23 -62.50 27.20
C ARG A 191 -11.73 -61.06 27.09
N TYR A 192 -11.96 -60.39 25.95
CA TYR A 192 -11.48 -59.02 25.72
C TYR A 192 -12.30 -58.00 26.53
N GLU A 193 -13.63 -58.15 26.50
CA GLU A 193 -14.53 -57.33 27.31
C GLU A 193 -14.28 -57.55 28.81
N ASN A 194 -14.11 -58.81 29.22
CA ASN A 194 -13.83 -59.15 30.61
C ASN A 194 -12.51 -58.54 31.11
N HIS A 195 -11.49 -58.43 30.27
CA HIS A 195 -10.24 -57.77 30.62
C HIS A 195 -10.45 -56.28 30.95
N ALA A 196 -11.21 -55.56 30.11
CA ALA A 196 -11.53 -54.15 30.38
C ALA A 196 -12.37 -53.99 31.66
N ARG A 197 -13.32 -54.89 31.91
CA ARG A 197 -14.11 -54.91 33.17
C ARG A 197 -13.24 -55.18 34.39
N GLN A 198 -12.29 -56.10 34.28
CA GLN A 198 -11.34 -56.42 35.35
C GLN A 198 -10.44 -55.23 35.64
N MET A 199 -9.88 -54.61 34.61
CA MET A 199 -9.03 -53.41 34.74
C MET A 199 -9.78 -52.26 35.41
N ALA A 200 -11.04 -52.02 35.00
CA ALA A 200 -11.90 -51.01 35.63
C ALA A 200 -12.09 -51.26 37.14
N ARG A 201 -12.41 -52.51 37.51
CA ARG A 201 -12.59 -52.90 38.93
C ARG A 201 -11.31 -52.75 39.73
N GLU A 202 -10.17 -53.16 39.19
CA GLU A 202 -8.90 -53.16 39.91
C GLU A 202 -8.37 -51.75 40.16
N TYR A 203 -8.57 -50.83 39.22
CA TYR A 203 -8.11 -49.44 39.34
C TYR A 203 -9.18 -48.45 39.81
N GLY A 204 -10.40 -48.93 40.10
CA GLY A 204 -11.51 -48.08 40.53
C GLY A 204 -12.02 -47.14 39.44
N TRP A 205 -11.87 -47.51 38.16
CA TRP A 205 -12.37 -46.75 37.01
C TRP A 205 -13.78 -47.18 36.61
N GLU A 206 -14.50 -46.30 35.93
CA GLU A 206 -15.77 -46.65 35.29
C GLU A 206 -15.53 -47.56 34.09
N TYR A 207 -16.38 -48.58 33.93
CA TYR A 207 -16.36 -49.43 32.75
C TYR A 207 -17.43 -48.98 31.75
N GLU A 208 -17.07 -48.84 30.48
CA GLU A 208 -18.01 -48.58 29.39
C GLU A 208 -17.71 -49.49 28.18
N LYS A 209 -18.76 -50.02 27.56
CA LYS A 209 -18.68 -50.67 26.24
C LYS A 209 -19.07 -49.66 25.16
N ILE A 210 -18.18 -49.39 24.23
CA ILE A 210 -18.39 -48.46 23.12
C ILE A 210 -18.55 -49.27 21.82
N PRO A 211 -19.59 -49.02 21.01
CA PRO A 211 -19.68 -49.61 19.68
C PRO A 211 -18.58 -49.02 18.77
N GLY A 212 -17.77 -49.87 18.18
CA GLY A 212 -16.76 -49.48 17.19
C GLY A 212 -17.37 -49.21 15.81
N ASP A 213 -16.67 -48.42 15.01
CA ASP A 213 -17.04 -48.08 13.64
C ASP A 213 -15.79 -48.05 12.75
N HIS A 214 -15.82 -48.82 11.66
CA HIS A 214 -14.72 -48.95 10.70
C HIS A 214 -14.77 -47.94 9.55
N ALA A 215 -15.72 -47.02 9.50
CA ALA A 215 -15.90 -46.09 8.39
C ALA A 215 -14.61 -45.31 8.01
N LEU A 216 -13.80 -44.91 8.99
CA LEU A 216 -12.53 -44.23 8.72
C LEU A 216 -11.46 -45.17 8.14
N ILE A 217 -11.42 -46.44 8.58
CA ILE A 217 -10.53 -47.46 8.00
C ILE A 217 -10.95 -47.75 6.55
N GLU A 218 -12.26 -47.87 6.28
CA GLU A 218 -12.78 -48.03 4.92
C GLU A 218 -12.38 -46.85 4.00
N LYS A 219 -12.52 -45.62 4.48
CA LYS A 219 -12.08 -44.41 3.76
C LYS A 219 -10.57 -44.39 3.52
N LEU A 220 -9.78 -44.79 4.52
CA LEU A 220 -8.32 -44.85 4.40
C LEU A 220 -7.88 -45.86 3.33
N LEU A 221 -8.46 -47.08 3.33
CA LEU A 221 -8.11 -48.13 2.37
C LEU A 221 -8.60 -47.83 0.94
N SER A 222 -9.64 -47.01 0.78
CA SER A 222 -10.20 -46.63 -0.53
C SER A 222 -9.70 -45.28 -1.06
N ALA A 223 -8.95 -44.50 -0.27
CA ALA A 223 -8.55 -43.14 -0.64
C ALA A 223 -7.70 -43.11 -1.92
N ARG A 224 -8.05 -42.16 -2.82
CA ARG A 224 -7.29 -41.85 -4.04
C ARG A 224 -6.96 -40.36 -4.17
N THR A 225 -7.78 -39.51 -3.54
CA THR A 225 -7.63 -38.05 -3.48
C THR A 225 -7.80 -37.57 -2.05
N THR A 226 -7.23 -36.40 -1.72
CA THR A 226 -7.41 -35.76 -0.41
C THR A 226 -8.88 -35.43 -0.17
N SER A 227 -9.35 -35.71 1.05
CA SER A 227 -10.69 -35.38 1.54
C SER A 227 -10.59 -34.63 2.88
N ALA A 228 -11.74 -34.34 3.49
CA ALA A 228 -11.79 -33.75 4.83
C ALA A 228 -11.19 -34.67 5.90
N GLU A 229 -11.19 -35.99 5.71
CA GLU A 229 -10.78 -36.96 6.74
C GLU A 229 -9.48 -37.70 6.38
N ILE A 230 -9.09 -37.74 5.11
CA ILE A 230 -7.87 -38.41 4.64
C ILE A 230 -7.02 -37.42 3.84
N LEU A 231 -5.75 -37.27 4.22
CA LEU A 231 -4.76 -36.58 3.42
C LEU A 231 -4.09 -37.57 2.47
N VAL A 232 -4.13 -37.28 1.17
CA VAL A 232 -3.31 -37.98 0.17
C VAL A 232 -2.06 -37.14 -0.09
N VAL A 233 -0.91 -37.74 0.19
CA VAL A 233 0.42 -37.12 0.07
C VAL A 233 1.01 -37.55 -1.28
N PRO A 234 1.21 -36.62 -2.23
CA PRO A 234 1.80 -36.97 -3.52
C PRO A 234 3.23 -37.49 -3.36
N PRO A 235 3.77 -38.24 -4.34
CA PRO A 235 5.20 -38.57 -4.35
C PRO A 235 6.06 -37.31 -4.23
N LYS A 236 7.25 -37.45 -3.64
CA LYS A 236 8.18 -36.34 -3.33
C LYS A 236 7.56 -35.24 -2.47
N HIS A 237 6.65 -35.58 -1.57
CA HIS A 237 6.09 -34.65 -0.58
C HIS A 237 6.30 -35.17 0.84
N VAL A 238 6.32 -34.27 1.80
CA VAL A 238 6.46 -34.54 3.23
C VAL A 238 5.17 -34.18 3.96
N ILE A 239 4.81 -35.01 4.94
CA ILE A 239 3.70 -34.77 5.84
C ILE A 239 4.09 -33.67 6.82
N ARG A 240 3.31 -32.59 6.87
CA ARG A 240 3.50 -31.46 7.80
C ARG A 240 2.24 -31.27 8.64
N PHE A 241 2.41 -30.61 9.79
CA PHE A 241 1.30 -30.22 10.65
C PHE A 241 1.10 -28.71 10.53
N ASP A 242 -0.08 -28.29 10.08
CA ASP A 242 -0.49 -26.89 10.04
C ASP A 242 -0.95 -26.46 11.44
N SER A 243 -0.24 -25.51 12.06
CA SER A 243 -0.57 -25.04 13.40
C SER A 243 -1.82 -24.15 13.46
N LEU A 244 -2.20 -23.50 12.35
CA LEU A 244 -3.36 -22.64 12.29
C LEU A 244 -4.64 -23.47 12.16
N GLU A 245 -4.63 -24.43 11.25
CA GLU A 245 -5.78 -25.31 11.00
C GLU A 245 -5.78 -26.55 11.91
N SER A 246 -4.70 -26.80 12.65
CA SER A 246 -4.50 -28.01 13.48
C SER A 246 -4.61 -29.33 12.71
N GLU A 247 -4.31 -29.32 11.41
CA GLU A 247 -4.48 -30.45 10.49
C GLU A 247 -3.17 -30.89 9.83
N LEU A 248 -3.16 -32.12 9.29
CA LEU A 248 -2.07 -32.59 8.44
C LEU A 248 -2.18 -32.00 7.02
N SER A 249 -1.06 -31.54 6.48
CA SER A 249 -0.92 -31.09 5.09
C SER A 249 0.26 -31.77 4.39
N ALA A 250 0.21 -31.83 3.06
CA ALA A 250 1.32 -32.30 2.24
C ALA A 250 2.08 -31.08 1.69
N LYS A 251 3.41 -31.06 1.88
CA LYS A 251 4.29 -30.04 1.31
C LYS A 251 5.31 -30.72 0.39
N PRO A 252 5.62 -30.18 -0.80
CA PRO A 252 6.65 -30.76 -1.64
C PRO A 252 7.99 -30.83 -0.89
N ILE A 253 8.70 -31.94 -1.04
CA ILE A 253 10.09 -32.08 -0.61
C ILE A 253 10.90 -31.35 -1.66
N LEU A 254 11.41 -30.19 -1.29
CA LEU A 254 12.27 -29.37 -2.12
C LEU A 254 13.57 -30.15 -2.31
N SER A 255 13.94 -30.44 -3.56
CA SER A 255 15.24 -31.06 -3.86
C SER A 255 16.36 -30.03 -3.70
N ASP A 256 17.56 -30.45 -3.32
CA ASP A 256 18.77 -29.60 -3.29
C ASP A 256 19.15 -28.97 -4.66
N SER A 257 18.37 -29.24 -5.72
CA SER A 257 18.66 -28.85 -7.11
C SER A 257 17.76 -27.76 -7.69
N GLU A 258 16.83 -27.17 -6.92
CA GLU A 258 16.10 -25.98 -7.38
C GLU A 258 16.82 -24.71 -6.90
N ASN A 259 17.24 -23.88 -7.85
CA ASN A 259 17.91 -22.58 -7.64
C ASN A 259 16.99 -21.63 -6.84
N TYR A 260 16.97 -21.78 -5.52
CA TYR A 260 16.40 -20.77 -4.64
C TYR A 260 17.39 -19.61 -4.52
N LEU A 261 16.83 -18.41 -4.56
CA LEU A 261 17.61 -17.19 -4.51
C LEU A 261 17.76 -16.78 -3.04
N ALA A 262 18.92 -17.11 -2.45
CA ALA A 262 19.30 -16.61 -1.13
C ALA A 262 19.34 -15.06 -1.10
N GLU A 263 19.67 -14.46 -2.24
CA GLU A 263 19.69 -13.01 -2.45
C GLU A 263 18.78 -12.61 -3.62
N PRO A 264 18.19 -11.40 -3.62
CA PRO A 264 17.37 -10.93 -4.72
C PRO A 264 18.09 -11.03 -6.07
N GLN A 265 17.52 -11.77 -7.03
CA GLN A 265 18.07 -11.83 -8.38
C GLN A 265 17.47 -10.74 -9.24
N ILE A 266 18.34 -10.01 -9.94
CA ILE A 266 17.96 -9.04 -10.96
C ILE A 266 18.27 -9.65 -12.33
N THR A 267 17.26 -9.69 -13.20
CA THR A 267 17.42 -10.14 -14.60
C THR A 267 16.88 -9.07 -15.53
N VAL A 268 17.65 -8.69 -16.55
CA VAL A 268 17.18 -7.75 -17.57
C VAL A 268 16.70 -8.54 -18.78
N VAL A 269 15.45 -8.33 -19.16
CA VAL A 269 14.85 -8.87 -20.38
C VAL A 269 14.84 -7.76 -21.42
N ASP A 270 15.68 -7.92 -22.43
CA ASP A 270 15.77 -7.04 -23.58
C ASP A 270 15.65 -7.88 -24.86
N ASP A 271 14.77 -7.47 -25.78
CA ASP A 271 14.51 -8.20 -27.04
C ASP A 271 15.53 -7.81 -28.13
N GLY A 272 16.54 -6.99 -27.83
CA GLY A 272 17.68 -6.72 -28.72
C GLY A 272 17.36 -5.94 -29.99
N ARG A 273 16.15 -5.35 -30.12
CA ARG A 273 15.79 -4.45 -31.22
C ARG A 273 15.55 -3.04 -30.69
N LEU A 274 16.66 -2.35 -30.47
CA LEU A 274 16.91 -0.94 -30.77
C LEU A 274 18.40 -0.73 -30.47
N THR A 275 19.22 -0.63 -31.51
CA THR A 275 20.56 -0.06 -31.37
C THR A 275 20.38 1.36 -30.82
N ASN A 276 21.18 1.73 -29.82
CA ASN A 276 21.15 3.04 -29.15
C ASN A 276 21.31 4.26 -30.09
N ASP A 277 21.50 4.05 -31.40
CA ASP A 277 21.80 5.10 -32.39
C ASP A 277 20.62 5.59 -33.25
N ASP A 278 19.43 4.97 -33.23
CA ASP A 278 18.33 5.32 -34.16
C ASP A 278 16.98 5.73 -33.50
N ALA A 279 16.92 5.89 -32.18
CA ALA A 279 15.74 6.47 -31.54
C ALA A 279 15.81 8.00 -31.59
N ALA A 280 14.87 8.66 -32.29
CA ALA A 280 14.72 10.12 -32.28
C ALA A 280 14.70 10.62 -30.83
N TYR A 281 15.80 11.22 -30.37
CA TYR A 281 15.92 11.73 -29.02
C TYR A 281 15.41 13.18 -29.00
N VAL A 282 14.60 13.51 -27.99
CA VAL A 282 14.11 14.87 -27.79
C VAL A 282 15.30 15.81 -27.66
N LYS A 283 15.42 16.79 -28.55
CA LYS A 283 16.45 17.83 -28.47
C LYS A 283 15.98 19.00 -27.62
N ILE A 284 14.76 19.46 -27.88
CA ILE A 284 14.17 20.62 -27.21
C ILE A 284 12.86 20.23 -26.55
N GLY A 285 12.80 20.40 -25.23
CA GLY A 285 11.60 20.19 -24.43
C GLY A 285 11.06 21.49 -23.84
N LEU A 286 9.75 21.55 -23.65
CA LEU A 286 9.05 22.61 -22.92
C LEU A 286 8.53 22.06 -21.59
N GLY A 287 9.18 22.43 -20.49
CA GLY A 287 8.69 22.18 -19.14
C GLY A 287 7.68 23.25 -18.74
N ILE A 288 6.56 22.85 -18.14
CA ILE A 288 5.54 23.73 -17.60
C ILE A 288 5.17 23.25 -16.20
N ASP A 289 5.24 24.14 -15.20
CA ASP A 289 4.60 23.92 -13.91
C ASP A 289 3.43 24.88 -13.71
N ALA A 290 2.22 24.35 -13.75
CA ALA A 290 1.00 25.10 -13.45
C ALA A 290 0.75 25.09 -11.94
N GLY A 291 1.49 25.94 -11.23
CA GLY A 291 1.42 26.11 -9.78
C GLY A 291 0.22 26.93 -9.30
N GLY A 292 0.08 27.09 -7.99
CA GLY A 292 -1.04 27.80 -7.38
C GLY A 292 -0.96 29.34 -7.47
N THR A 293 0.20 29.91 -7.78
CA THR A 293 0.42 31.37 -7.90
C THR A 293 0.95 31.73 -9.28
N TYR A 294 1.98 31.02 -9.71
CA TYR A 294 2.65 31.25 -10.98
C TYR A 294 2.62 30.00 -11.84
N THR A 295 2.61 30.23 -13.14
CA THR A 295 2.89 29.23 -14.17
C THR A 295 4.32 29.43 -14.64
N ASP A 296 5.16 28.43 -14.39
CA ASP A 296 6.58 28.44 -14.74
C ASP A 296 6.79 27.69 -16.04
N THR A 297 7.59 28.26 -16.93
CA THR A 297 7.88 27.64 -18.24
C THR A 297 9.36 27.70 -18.57
N VAL A 298 9.88 26.61 -19.13
CA VAL A 298 11.29 26.45 -19.49
C VAL A 298 11.42 25.77 -20.84
N LEU A 299 12.19 26.38 -21.76
CA LEU A 299 12.74 25.69 -22.92
C LEU A 299 14.08 25.07 -22.54
N TYR A 300 14.16 23.75 -22.67
CA TYR A 300 15.28 22.95 -22.20
C TYR A 300 16.00 22.26 -23.35
N ASP A 301 17.32 22.38 -23.38
CA ASP A 301 18.23 21.72 -24.32
C ASP A 301 18.73 20.40 -23.71
N PHE A 302 18.29 19.28 -24.26
CA PHE A 302 18.72 17.96 -23.81
C PHE A 302 20.12 17.57 -24.29
N ASP A 303 20.62 18.15 -25.39
CA ASP A 303 21.98 17.89 -25.89
C ASP A 303 23.03 18.48 -24.96
N ARG A 304 22.78 19.73 -24.54
CA ARG A 304 23.72 20.48 -23.69
C ARG A 304 23.42 20.36 -22.20
N GLY A 305 22.23 19.88 -21.85
CA GLY A 305 21.79 19.78 -20.47
C GLY A 305 21.57 21.15 -19.81
N GLN A 306 21.00 22.12 -20.53
CA GLN A 306 20.86 23.51 -20.05
C GLN A 306 19.54 24.16 -20.46
N THR A 307 19.17 25.24 -19.76
CA THR A 307 18.02 26.09 -20.11
C THR A 307 18.35 27.01 -21.29
N PHE A 308 17.52 27.02 -22.34
CA PHE A 308 17.58 28.04 -23.41
C PHE A 308 16.94 29.34 -22.98
N SER A 309 15.70 29.26 -22.49
CA SER A 309 14.94 30.41 -22.00
C SER A 309 13.93 29.94 -20.97
N LYS A 310 13.55 30.86 -20.08
CA LYS A 310 12.57 30.63 -19.03
C LYS A 310 11.66 31.84 -18.91
N SER A 311 10.42 31.60 -18.50
CA SER A 311 9.42 32.65 -18.31
C SER A 311 8.43 32.24 -17.22
N LYS A 312 7.86 33.25 -16.56
CA LYS A 312 6.97 33.11 -15.42
C LYS A 312 5.82 34.11 -15.54
N ALA A 313 4.60 33.60 -15.50
CA ALA A 313 3.39 34.43 -15.50
C ALA A 313 2.47 34.03 -14.34
N LEU A 314 1.48 34.87 -14.03
CA LEU A 314 0.50 34.54 -13.01
C LEU A 314 -0.40 33.40 -13.47
N THR A 315 -0.71 32.48 -12.56
CA THR A 315 -1.67 31.42 -12.84
C THR A 315 -3.09 31.99 -12.82
N THR A 316 -3.73 31.98 -13.98
CA THR A 316 -5.14 32.36 -14.13
C THR A 316 -6.05 31.14 -13.89
N LYS A 317 -6.33 30.79 -12.63
CA LYS A 317 -7.00 29.52 -12.26
C LYS A 317 -8.39 29.30 -12.88
N TRP A 318 -9.10 30.37 -13.22
CA TRP A 318 -10.41 30.31 -13.88
C TRP A 318 -10.32 30.14 -15.40
N ASP A 319 -9.16 30.44 -16.00
CA ASP A 319 -8.88 30.29 -17.42
C ASP A 319 -7.38 30.10 -17.63
N PHE A 320 -6.91 28.84 -17.60
CA PHE A 320 -5.50 28.53 -17.76
C PHE A 320 -4.92 28.97 -19.10
N THR A 321 -5.77 29.23 -20.11
CA THR A 321 -5.29 29.67 -21.43
C THR A 321 -4.61 31.05 -21.37
N VAL A 322 -5.00 31.90 -20.41
CA VAL A 322 -4.41 33.22 -20.22
C VAL A 322 -3.02 33.09 -19.60
N GLY A 323 -2.93 32.50 -18.41
CA GLY A 323 -1.66 32.37 -17.69
C GLY A 323 -0.61 31.54 -18.44
N ILE A 324 -1.01 30.45 -19.08
CA ILE A 324 -0.09 29.65 -19.91
C ILE A 324 0.40 30.47 -21.11
N ARG A 325 -0.49 31.19 -21.81
CA ARG A 325 -0.11 32.01 -22.96
C ARG A 325 0.87 33.11 -22.56
N GLU A 326 0.59 33.84 -21.48
CA GLU A 326 1.49 34.87 -20.96
C GLU A 326 2.87 34.30 -20.61
N ALA A 327 2.90 33.13 -19.97
CA ALA A 327 4.17 32.45 -19.68
C ALA A 327 4.94 32.14 -20.97
N LEU A 328 4.28 31.53 -21.97
CA LEU A 328 4.93 31.20 -23.25
C LEU A 328 5.39 32.42 -24.05
N THR A 329 4.69 33.57 -23.95
CA THR A 329 5.11 34.79 -24.68
C THR A 329 6.45 35.36 -24.22
N GLY A 330 6.90 35.03 -23.01
CA GLY A 330 8.21 35.43 -22.49
C GLY A 330 9.37 34.51 -22.91
N LEU A 331 9.11 33.46 -23.67
CA LEU A 331 10.13 32.51 -24.14
C LEU A 331 10.70 32.91 -25.50
N ASP A 332 11.88 32.36 -25.83
CA ASP A 332 12.48 32.50 -27.15
C ASP A 332 11.59 31.84 -28.22
N ARG A 333 11.02 32.67 -29.11
CA ARG A 333 10.06 32.23 -30.12
C ARG A 333 10.68 31.32 -31.19
N GLU A 334 11.94 31.50 -31.54
CA GLU A 334 12.62 30.69 -32.55
C GLU A 334 12.84 29.26 -32.05
N LYS A 335 13.14 29.12 -30.76
CA LYS A 335 13.28 27.82 -30.11
C LYS A 335 11.94 27.20 -29.74
N LEU A 336 10.94 28.01 -29.39
CA LEU A 336 9.61 27.54 -28.98
C LEU A 336 8.91 26.71 -30.06
N VAL A 337 9.05 27.07 -31.34
CA VAL A 337 8.47 26.32 -32.46
C VAL A 337 9.21 25.02 -32.79
N GLN A 338 10.40 24.81 -32.22
CA GLN A 338 11.20 23.58 -32.36
C GLN A 338 10.98 22.62 -31.19
N VAL A 339 10.06 22.93 -30.28
CA VAL A 339 9.73 22.04 -29.16
C VAL A 339 9.20 20.72 -29.71
N GLU A 340 9.81 19.64 -29.25
CA GLU A 340 9.47 18.27 -29.64
C GLU A 340 8.61 17.59 -28.56
N MET A 341 8.63 18.09 -27.31
CA MET A 341 7.85 17.54 -26.20
C MET A 341 7.46 18.61 -25.18
N VAL A 342 6.24 18.53 -24.65
CA VAL A 342 5.78 19.35 -23.53
C VAL A 342 5.54 18.49 -22.30
N SER A 343 6.12 18.85 -21.15
CA SER A 343 5.86 18.19 -19.86
C SER A 343 5.18 19.16 -18.89
N LEU A 344 4.07 18.71 -18.30
CA LEU A 344 3.25 19.48 -17.37
C LEU A 344 3.31 18.87 -15.96
N SER A 345 3.74 19.65 -14.97
CA SER A 345 3.40 19.42 -13.56
C SER A 345 2.30 20.38 -13.12
N THR A 346 1.50 19.98 -12.14
CA THR A 346 0.43 20.86 -11.63
C THR A 346 0.02 20.55 -10.19
N THR A 347 -0.37 21.60 -9.47
CA THR A 347 -0.95 21.47 -8.12
C THR A 347 -2.48 21.31 -8.13
N LEU A 348 -3.10 21.29 -9.32
CA LEU A 348 -4.56 21.30 -9.48
C LEU A 348 -5.26 20.13 -8.76
N ALA A 349 -4.73 18.91 -8.87
CA ALA A 349 -5.32 17.74 -8.23
C ALA A 349 -5.24 17.81 -6.70
N THR A 350 -4.08 18.20 -6.17
CA THR A 350 -3.87 18.39 -4.72
C THR A 350 -4.87 19.39 -4.16
N ASN A 351 -4.97 20.57 -4.79
CA ASN A 351 -5.85 21.64 -4.33
C ASN A 351 -7.32 21.23 -4.42
N ALA A 352 -7.74 20.62 -5.54
CA ALA A 352 -9.12 20.18 -5.70
C ALA A 352 -9.56 19.15 -4.65
N ILE A 353 -8.65 18.27 -4.20
CA ILE A 353 -8.95 17.31 -3.13
C ILE A 353 -9.05 18.01 -1.77
N VAL A 354 -8.08 18.87 -1.44
CA VAL A 354 -8.05 19.61 -0.18
C VAL A 354 -9.27 20.54 -0.04
N GLU A 355 -9.64 21.22 -1.12
CA GLU A 355 -10.77 22.16 -1.17
C GLU A 355 -12.12 21.46 -1.38
N GLY A 356 -12.11 20.14 -1.61
CA GLY A 356 -13.33 19.34 -1.84
C GLY A 356 -14.02 19.62 -3.17
N GLU A 357 -13.33 20.25 -4.12
CA GLU A 357 -13.86 20.66 -5.41
C GLU A 357 -13.96 19.50 -6.42
N GLY A 358 -14.85 19.67 -7.42
CA GLY A 358 -15.02 18.74 -8.54
C GLY A 358 -16.46 18.28 -8.69
N GLN A 359 -16.67 17.23 -9.47
CA GLN A 359 -18.01 16.72 -9.75
C GLN A 359 -18.52 15.76 -8.67
N LYS A 360 -19.83 15.68 -8.50
CA LYS A 360 -20.46 14.76 -7.54
C LYS A 360 -20.37 13.32 -8.04
N VAL A 361 -19.91 12.41 -7.19
CA VAL A 361 -19.62 11.01 -7.54
C VAL A 361 -20.58 10.07 -6.83
N GLY A 362 -21.11 9.07 -7.54
CA GLY A 362 -21.81 7.93 -6.95
C GLY A 362 -20.84 6.80 -6.65
N MET A 363 -20.79 6.34 -5.41
CA MET A 363 -19.91 5.24 -5.03
C MET A 363 -20.67 3.90 -4.99
N ILE A 364 -20.20 2.92 -5.78
CA ILE A 364 -20.74 1.56 -5.83
C ILE A 364 -19.72 0.63 -5.19
N ILE A 365 -20.13 -0.09 -4.14
CA ILE A 365 -19.26 -0.98 -3.38
C ILE A 365 -19.79 -2.41 -3.37
N MET A 366 -18.87 -3.38 -3.35
CA MET A 366 -19.16 -4.81 -3.23
C MET A 366 -18.38 -5.36 -2.02
N PRO A 367 -18.93 -5.21 -0.79
CA PRO A 367 -18.24 -5.57 0.46
C PRO A 367 -18.14 -7.09 0.69
N PRO A 368 -17.31 -7.54 1.66
CA PRO A 368 -17.28 -8.95 2.06
C PRO A 368 -18.56 -9.38 2.82
N TYR A 369 -18.85 -10.69 2.84
CA TYR A 369 -20.02 -11.24 3.51
C TYR A 369 -20.01 -10.94 5.02
N GLY A 370 -21.11 -10.37 5.54
CA GLY A 370 -21.34 -10.16 6.97
C GLY A 370 -20.40 -9.17 7.67
N ARG A 371 -19.54 -8.44 6.94
CA ARG A 371 -18.53 -7.54 7.51
C ARG A 371 -18.42 -6.23 6.72
N PHE A 372 -19.44 -5.38 6.82
CA PHE A 372 -19.38 -4.01 6.32
C PHE A 372 -20.27 -3.10 7.16
N ASP A 373 -19.66 -2.08 7.77
CA ASP A 373 -20.41 -0.95 8.32
C ASP A 373 -20.40 0.19 7.29
N ALA A 374 -21.57 0.74 6.99
CA ALA A 374 -21.68 1.90 6.11
C ALA A 374 -20.93 3.12 6.66
N GLN A 375 -20.67 3.18 7.96
CA GLN A 375 -19.88 4.23 8.61
C GLN A 375 -18.37 4.14 8.29
N ASP A 376 -17.87 2.97 7.86
CA ASP A 376 -16.46 2.78 7.54
C ASP A 376 -15.99 3.63 6.34
N ILE A 377 -16.92 4.05 5.49
CA ILE A 377 -16.66 4.93 4.34
C ILE A 377 -17.54 6.18 4.49
N PRO A 378 -17.02 7.28 5.07
CA PRO A 378 -17.78 8.51 5.34
C PRO A 378 -17.96 9.35 4.07
N TYR A 379 -18.61 8.78 3.05
CA TYR A 379 -18.94 9.43 1.79
C TYR A 379 -20.38 9.10 1.35
N GLU A 380 -21.05 10.09 0.76
CA GLU A 380 -22.36 9.95 0.12
C GLU A 380 -22.42 10.75 -1.18
N PRO A 381 -23.19 10.30 -2.20
CA PRO A 381 -24.04 9.11 -2.20
C PRO A 381 -23.24 7.80 -2.43
N LYS A 382 -23.51 6.78 -1.61
CA LYS A 382 -22.96 5.43 -1.78
C LYS A 382 -24.04 4.34 -1.81
N ALA A 383 -23.72 3.20 -2.40
CA ALA A 383 -24.57 2.01 -2.38
C ALA A 383 -23.74 0.72 -2.43
N ALA A 384 -24.06 -0.21 -1.53
CA ALA A 384 -23.61 -1.59 -1.64
C ALA A 384 -24.50 -2.36 -2.61
N VAL A 385 -23.90 -3.15 -3.49
CA VAL A 385 -24.58 -3.96 -4.51
C VAL A 385 -24.20 -5.43 -4.40
N SER A 386 -25.01 -6.30 -4.98
CA SER A 386 -24.72 -7.73 -5.09
C SER A 386 -23.46 -7.95 -5.93
N GLY A 387 -22.71 -8.99 -5.60
CA GLY A 387 -21.37 -9.29 -6.11
C GLY A 387 -20.43 -9.56 -4.95
N GLN A 388 -20.01 -10.82 -4.79
CA GLN A 388 -19.16 -11.24 -3.68
C GLN A 388 -18.00 -12.09 -4.17
N LEU A 389 -16.81 -11.72 -3.71
CA LEU A 389 -15.58 -12.46 -3.91
C LEU A 389 -15.00 -12.84 -2.56
N GLU A 390 -14.44 -14.04 -2.46
CA GLU A 390 -13.56 -14.42 -1.36
C GLU A 390 -12.24 -13.64 -1.44
N ILE A 391 -11.48 -13.55 -0.33
CA ILE A 391 -10.13 -12.97 -0.34
C ILE A 391 -9.17 -13.66 -1.32
N SER A 392 -9.45 -14.91 -1.73
CA SER A 392 -8.70 -15.62 -2.77
C SER A 392 -8.97 -15.08 -4.18
N GLY A 393 -10.00 -14.24 -4.36
CA GLY A 393 -10.51 -13.79 -5.66
C GLY A 393 -11.55 -14.73 -6.27
N THR A 394 -11.88 -15.85 -5.60
CA THR A 394 -12.93 -16.79 -6.03
C THR A 394 -14.32 -16.15 -5.91
N GLU A 395 -15.16 -16.31 -6.93
CA GLU A 395 -16.53 -15.78 -6.92
C GLU A 395 -17.42 -16.61 -5.97
N ILE A 396 -18.07 -15.91 -5.04
CA ILE A 396 -19.07 -16.48 -4.11
C ILE A 396 -20.49 -16.22 -4.63
N ALA A 397 -20.73 -14.99 -5.11
CA ALA A 397 -22.02 -14.60 -5.67
C ALA A 397 -21.83 -13.62 -6.83
N PRO A 398 -22.57 -13.77 -7.95
CA PRO A 398 -22.45 -12.87 -9.09
C PRO A 398 -23.05 -11.50 -8.79
N ILE A 399 -22.72 -10.52 -9.64
CA ILE A 399 -23.34 -9.19 -9.60
C ILE A 399 -24.80 -9.23 -10.06
N ASP A 400 -25.65 -8.36 -9.49
CA ASP A 400 -27.05 -8.19 -9.92
C ASP A 400 -27.17 -6.95 -10.84
N GLU A 401 -27.21 -7.19 -12.15
CA GLU A 401 -27.31 -6.10 -13.13
C GLU A 401 -28.57 -5.24 -12.96
N ALA A 402 -29.72 -5.84 -12.61
CA ALA A 402 -30.98 -5.11 -12.50
C ALA A 402 -30.97 -4.18 -11.28
N GLN A 403 -30.45 -4.66 -10.16
CA GLN A 403 -30.23 -3.88 -8.96
C GLN A 403 -29.29 -2.69 -9.25
N ILE A 404 -28.15 -2.95 -9.89
CA ILE A 404 -27.16 -1.90 -10.22
C ILE A 404 -27.78 -0.83 -11.12
N LYS A 405 -28.48 -1.20 -12.20
CA LYS A 405 -29.16 -0.24 -13.09
C LYS A 405 -30.13 0.66 -12.33
N LYS A 406 -30.96 0.09 -11.44
CA LYS A 406 -31.93 0.85 -10.63
C LYS A 406 -31.25 1.86 -9.71
N ILE A 407 -30.19 1.45 -9.02
CA ILE A 407 -29.43 2.30 -8.10
C ILE A 407 -28.74 3.45 -8.86
N VAL A 408 -28.10 3.13 -9.99
CA VAL A 408 -27.36 4.09 -10.81
C VAL A 408 -28.30 5.15 -11.39
N ARG A 409 -29.47 4.76 -11.93
CA ARG A 409 -30.50 5.71 -12.39
C ARG A 409 -30.99 6.63 -11.27
N ARG A 410 -31.21 6.07 -10.06
CA ARG A 410 -31.59 6.86 -8.88
C ARG A 410 -30.51 7.88 -8.52
N MET A 411 -29.25 7.47 -8.46
CA MET A 411 -28.12 8.35 -8.14
C MET A 411 -27.97 9.50 -9.14
N VAL A 412 -28.15 9.24 -10.43
CA VAL A 412 -28.13 10.29 -11.45
C VAL A 412 -29.32 11.23 -11.30
N GLY A 413 -30.54 10.69 -11.17
CA GLY A 413 -31.78 11.48 -11.18
C GLY A 413 -32.06 12.24 -9.88
N LYS A 414 -31.80 11.64 -8.71
CA LYS A 414 -32.08 12.24 -7.39
C LYS A 414 -30.86 12.89 -6.78
N ASP A 415 -29.72 12.21 -6.83
CA ASP A 415 -28.51 12.67 -6.15
C ASP A 415 -27.64 13.56 -7.04
N ALA A 416 -28.04 13.79 -8.30
CA ALA A 416 -27.31 14.59 -9.29
C ALA A 416 -25.87 14.12 -9.53
N VAL A 417 -25.64 12.81 -9.46
CA VAL A 417 -24.34 12.19 -9.72
C VAL A 417 -23.89 12.42 -11.17
N LYS A 418 -22.61 12.76 -11.36
CA LYS A 418 -21.97 13.07 -12.66
C LYS A 418 -20.83 12.11 -13.03
N ALA A 419 -20.36 11.29 -12.09
CA ALA A 419 -19.42 10.20 -12.34
C ALA A 419 -19.57 9.10 -11.28
N PHE A 420 -19.00 7.92 -11.53
CA PHE A 420 -19.06 6.80 -10.59
C PHE A 420 -17.68 6.30 -10.17
N ALA A 421 -17.62 5.80 -8.94
CA ALA A 421 -16.51 5.03 -8.41
C ALA A 421 -16.98 3.63 -8.04
N VAL A 422 -16.20 2.60 -8.38
CA VAL A 422 -16.55 1.19 -8.15
C VAL A 422 -15.41 0.51 -7.40
N SER A 423 -15.71 -0.18 -6.30
CA SER A 423 -14.70 -0.95 -5.54
C SER A 423 -15.30 -2.21 -4.92
N GLY A 424 -14.68 -3.37 -5.16
CA GLY A 424 -15.07 -4.64 -4.55
C GLY A 424 -14.04 -5.18 -3.57
N TYR A 425 -14.44 -5.98 -2.58
CA TYR A 425 -13.56 -6.48 -1.51
C TYR A 425 -12.21 -7.01 -2.03
N ALA A 426 -12.26 -8.06 -2.88
CA ALA A 426 -11.07 -8.68 -3.48
C ALA A 426 -10.77 -8.16 -4.90
N GLY A 427 -11.23 -6.96 -5.26
CA GLY A 427 -11.07 -6.39 -6.62
C GLY A 427 -9.62 -6.23 -7.08
N ALA A 428 -8.68 -6.05 -6.14
CA ALA A 428 -7.25 -6.00 -6.42
C ALA A 428 -6.66 -7.37 -6.86
N ILE A 429 -7.31 -8.48 -6.48
CA ILE A 429 -6.91 -9.84 -6.87
C ILE A 429 -7.69 -10.29 -8.11
N ASN A 430 -9.00 -10.08 -8.11
CA ASN A 430 -9.86 -10.40 -9.24
C ASN A 430 -10.76 -9.18 -9.57
N PRO A 431 -10.42 -8.39 -10.60
CA PRO A 431 -11.16 -7.18 -10.95
C PRO A 431 -12.44 -7.44 -11.77
N ALA A 432 -12.82 -8.70 -12.02
CA ALA A 432 -13.91 -9.06 -12.93
C ALA A 432 -15.23 -8.36 -12.59
N HIS A 433 -15.63 -8.34 -11.31
CA HIS A 433 -16.84 -7.65 -10.86
C HIS A 433 -16.76 -6.14 -11.07
N GLU A 434 -15.65 -5.50 -10.69
CA GLU A 434 -15.48 -4.05 -10.87
C GLU A 434 -15.58 -3.65 -12.35
N LEU A 435 -14.94 -4.41 -13.23
CA LEU A 435 -14.98 -4.17 -14.68
C LEU A 435 -16.37 -4.41 -15.28
N ALA A 436 -17.09 -5.44 -14.80
CA ALA A 436 -18.45 -5.71 -15.25
C ALA A 436 -19.41 -4.58 -14.84
N VAL A 437 -19.34 -4.14 -13.59
CA VAL A 437 -20.11 -2.99 -13.08
C VAL A 437 -19.75 -1.71 -13.86
N LYS A 438 -18.47 -1.47 -14.13
CA LYS A 438 -18.02 -0.31 -14.94
C LYS A 438 -18.63 -0.31 -16.34
N ARG A 439 -18.57 -1.43 -17.06
CA ARG A 439 -19.20 -1.55 -18.39
C ARG A 439 -20.70 -1.30 -18.33
N LEU A 440 -21.36 -1.84 -17.31
CA LEU A 440 -22.80 -1.67 -17.10
C LEU A 440 -23.18 -0.20 -16.89
N ILE A 441 -22.49 0.49 -15.98
CA ILE A 441 -22.75 1.91 -15.66
C ILE A 441 -22.49 2.79 -16.88
N ARG A 442 -21.38 2.57 -17.60
CA ARG A 442 -21.06 3.32 -18.82
C ARG A 442 -22.14 3.17 -19.89
N ARG A 443 -22.61 1.94 -20.13
CA ARG A 443 -23.70 1.67 -21.07
C ARG A 443 -25.02 2.33 -20.66
N GLU A 444 -25.30 2.36 -19.36
CA GLU A 444 -26.56 2.86 -18.81
C GLU A 444 -26.63 4.40 -18.74
N THR A 445 -25.50 5.06 -18.49
CA THR A 445 -25.48 6.50 -18.17
C THR A 445 -24.59 7.34 -19.06
N GLY A 446 -23.65 6.72 -19.79
CA GLY A 446 -22.58 7.43 -20.50
C GLY A 446 -21.55 8.13 -19.61
N LEU A 447 -21.70 8.06 -18.27
CA LEU A 447 -20.84 8.80 -17.35
C LEU A 447 -19.50 8.09 -17.13
N PHE A 448 -18.49 8.86 -16.73
CA PHE A 448 -17.19 8.34 -16.35
C PHE A 448 -17.30 7.41 -15.15
N VAL A 449 -16.53 6.33 -15.17
CA VAL A 449 -16.47 5.33 -14.09
C VAL A 449 -15.01 4.99 -13.83
N THR A 450 -14.60 5.15 -12.57
CA THR A 450 -13.28 4.75 -12.08
C THR A 450 -13.42 3.50 -11.20
N CYS A 451 -12.58 2.49 -11.43
CA CYS A 451 -12.52 1.30 -10.57
C CYS A 451 -11.34 1.37 -9.60
N GLY A 452 -11.53 0.83 -8.40
CA GLY A 452 -10.49 0.79 -7.37
C GLY A 452 -9.24 0.02 -7.80
N HIS A 453 -9.40 -1.11 -8.51
CA HIS A 453 -8.25 -1.90 -9.00
C HIS A 453 -7.42 -1.18 -10.07
N GLU A 454 -7.97 -0.15 -10.74
CA GLU A 454 -7.25 0.59 -11.78
C GLU A 454 -6.17 1.49 -11.18
N LEU A 455 -6.35 1.91 -9.93
CA LEU A 455 -5.51 2.87 -9.21
C LEU A 455 -4.66 2.23 -8.11
N SER A 456 -5.04 1.04 -7.63
CA SER A 456 -4.35 0.39 -6.52
C SER A 456 -4.47 -1.13 -6.56
N ASP A 457 -3.35 -1.78 -6.28
CA ASP A 457 -3.16 -3.22 -6.10
C ASP A 457 -3.30 -3.69 -4.64
N THR A 458 -3.62 -2.79 -3.72
CA THR A 458 -3.72 -3.09 -2.28
C THR A 458 -5.11 -3.62 -1.91
N LEU A 459 -5.19 -4.57 -0.98
CA LEU A 459 -6.47 -5.21 -0.61
C LEU A 459 -7.49 -4.29 0.06
N ASN A 460 -7.07 -3.19 0.68
CA ASN A 460 -7.96 -2.29 1.43
C ASN A 460 -9.01 -1.62 0.50
N PHE A 461 -10.17 -2.28 0.38
CA PHE A 461 -11.23 -1.88 -0.55
C PHE A 461 -11.90 -0.54 -0.18
N GLN A 462 -11.86 -0.16 1.10
CA GLN A 462 -12.41 1.11 1.60
C GLN A 462 -11.55 2.28 1.09
N THR A 463 -10.24 2.23 1.32
CA THR A 463 -9.31 3.24 0.81
C THR A 463 -9.27 3.24 -0.72
N ARG A 464 -9.40 2.08 -1.37
CA ARG A 464 -9.58 1.99 -2.84
C ARG A 464 -10.84 2.67 -3.34
N ALA A 465 -11.97 2.45 -2.66
CA ALA A 465 -13.23 3.09 -3.02
C ALA A 465 -13.10 4.62 -2.89
N HIS A 466 -12.47 5.09 -1.81
CA HIS A 466 -12.20 6.50 -1.59
C HIS A 466 -11.28 7.08 -2.68
N THR A 467 -10.19 6.38 -3.01
CA THR A 467 -9.24 6.79 -4.06
C THR A 467 -9.92 6.86 -5.43
N ALA A 468 -10.73 5.86 -5.79
CA ALA A 468 -11.52 5.85 -7.02
C ALA A 468 -12.55 6.99 -7.07
N MET A 469 -13.15 7.34 -5.94
CA MET A 469 -14.07 8.48 -5.81
C MET A 469 -13.35 9.81 -6.02
N LEU A 470 -12.21 10.03 -5.39
CA LEU A 470 -11.41 11.25 -5.57
C LEU A 470 -10.97 11.41 -7.02
N ASN A 471 -10.49 10.33 -7.64
CA ASN A 471 -10.16 10.33 -9.07
C ASN A 471 -11.35 10.75 -9.94
N ALA A 472 -12.49 10.07 -9.78
CA ALA A 472 -13.71 10.37 -10.55
C ALA A 472 -14.19 11.81 -10.34
N ARG A 473 -14.01 12.38 -9.14
CA ARG A 473 -14.38 13.76 -8.81
C ARG A 473 -13.59 14.79 -9.61
N ILE A 474 -12.29 14.58 -9.82
CA ILE A 474 -11.38 15.60 -10.36
C ILE A 474 -11.12 15.48 -11.88
N ILE A 475 -11.59 14.42 -12.55
CA ILE A 475 -11.46 14.22 -14.02
C ILE A 475 -11.78 15.49 -14.85
N PRO A 476 -12.91 16.20 -14.64
CA PRO A 476 -13.26 17.34 -15.49
C PRO A 476 -12.27 18.50 -15.39
N LYS A 477 -11.69 18.71 -14.20
CA LYS A 477 -10.74 19.81 -13.95
C LYS A 477 -9.43 19.58 -14.69
N LEU A 478 -8.82 18.40 -14.53
CA LEU A 478 -7.56 18.11 -15.23
C LEU A 478 -7.78 18.00 -16.74
N THR A 479 -8.92 17.44 -17.17
CA THR A 479 -9.27 17.39 -18.60
C THR A 479 -9.36 18.78 -19.20
N LYS A 480 -10.00 19.73 -18.51
CA LYS A 480 -10.07 21.14 -18.95
C LYS A 480 -8.67 21.76 -19.03
N LEU A 481 -7.83 21.62 -18.00
CA LEU A 481 -6.46 22.14 -18.02
C LEU A 481 -5.66 21.62 -19.24
N LEU A 482 -5.74 20.32 -19.52
CA LEU A 482 -5.02 19.72 -20.64
C LEU A 482 -5.56 20.19 -21.99
N LEU A 483 -6.87 20.37 -22.14
CA LEU A 483 -7.48 20.94 -23.36
C LEU A 483 -7.10 22.41 -23.55
N ASP A 484 -7.12 23.20 -22.48
CA ASP A 484 -6.72 24.61 -22.48
C ASP A 484 -5.23 24.73 -22.89
N LEU A 485 -4.37 23.85 -22.37
CA LEU A 485 -2.96 23.76 -22.76
C LEU A 485 -2.80 23.39 -24.24
N GLU A 486 -3.45 22.31 -24.70
CA GLU A 486 -3.43 21.86 -26.10
C GLU A 486 -3.85 22.99 -27.06
N GLN A 487 -4.87 23.78 -26.69
CA GLN A 487 -5.32 24.94 -27.46
C GLN A 487 -4.26 26.05 -27.53
N VAL A 488 -3.61 26.38 -26.41
CA VAL A 488 -2.58 27.42 -26.38
C VAL A 488 -1.35 26.99 -27.18
N LEU A 489 -0.92 25.73 -27.04
CA LEU A 489 0.20 25.18 -27.81
C LEU A 489 -0.06 25.26 -29.31
N ALA A 490 -1.25 24.85 -29.77
CA ALA A 490 -1.65 24.94 -31.17
C ALA A 490 -1.63 26.40 -31.69
N ALA A 491 -2.11 27.35 -30.89
CA ALA A 491 -2.08 28.78 -31.24
C ALA A 491 -0.66 29.36 -31.33
N GLN A 492 0.32 28.76 -30.65
CA GLN A 492 1.74 29.11 -30.72
C GLN A 492 2.50 28.31 -31.79
N GLY A 493 1.82 27.47 -32.57
CA GLY A 493 2.44 26.64 -33.61
C GLY A 493 3.21 25.43 -33.07
N ILE A 494 2.94 25.00 -31.84
CA ILE A 494 3.59 23.87 -31.18
C ILE A 494 2.72 22.63 -31.38
N ALA A 495 3.21 21.68 -32.18
CA ALA A 495 2.54 20.38 -32.42
C ALA A 495 3.06 19.26 -31.49
N ALA A 496 3.93 19.60 -30.55
CA ALA A 496 4.52 18.67 -29.61
C ALA A 496 3.46 18.02 -28.72
N PRO A 497 3.64 16.75 -28.37
CA PRO A 497 2.74 16.07 -27.48
C PRO A 497 2.93 16.48 -26.01
N VAL A 498 1.91 16.21 -25.21
CA VAL A 498 1.89 16.54 -23.77
C VAL A 498 2.03 15.28 -22.92
N VAL A 499 3.00 15.31 -22.01
CA VAL A 499 3.13 14.39 -20.86
C VAL A 499 2.88 15.12 -19.56
N VAL A 500 2.53 14.38 -18.51
CA VAL A 500 2.16 14.91 -17.20
C VAL A 500 2.95 14.20 -16.12
N VAL A 501 3.46 14.96 -15.16
CA VAL A 501 4.18 14.44 -13.99
C VAL A 501 3.19 13.83 -12.99
N LYS A 502 3.52 12.65 -12.48
CA LYS A 502 2.80 11.99 -11.37
C LYS A 502 3.41 12.35 -10.02
N GLY A 503 2.67 12.14 -8.95
CA GLY A 503 3.12 12.35 -7.57
C GLY A 503 4.32 11.51 -7.16
N ASP A 504 4.57 10.38 -7.84
CA ASP A 504 5.75 9.53 -7.65
C ASP A 504 7.00 10.02 -8.41
N GLY A 505 6.92 11.17 -9.09
CA GLY A 505 8.01 11.78 -9.85
C GLY A 505 8.20 11.22 -11.25
N THR A 506 7.26 10.40 -11.75
CA THR A 506 7.38 9.73 -13.05
C THR A 506 6.36 10.29 -14.04
N LEU A 507 6.59 10.09 -15.34
CA LEU A 507 5.74 10.66 -16.38
C LEU A 507 4.61 9.72 -16.82
N MET A 508 3.50 10.32 -17.25
CA MET A 508 2.43 9.66 -17.99
C MET A 508 1.91 10.53 -19.14
N GLY A 509 1.47 9.93 -20.25
CA GLY A 509 0.84 10.68 -21.34
C GLY A 509 -0.46 11.38 -20.94
N ALA A 510 -0.80 12.48 -21.60
CA ALA A 510 -2.01 13.27 -21.31
C ALA A 510 -3.32 12.46 -21.38
N ALA A 511 -3.39 11.44 -22.24
CA ALA A 511 -4.56 10.56 -22.33
C ALA A 511 -4.79 9.77 -21.02
N LEU A 512 -3.71 9.20 -20.45
CA LEU A 512 -3.78 8.49 -19.18
C LEU A 512 -4.06 9.46 -18.02
N ALA A 513 -3.47 10.66 -18.06
CA ALA A 513 -3.72 11.71 -17.08
C ALA A 513 -5.21 12.11 -17.03
N LYS A 514 -5.90 12.21 -18.18
CA LYS A 514 -7.34 12.49 -18.25
C LYS A 514 -8.19 11.39 -17.57
N GLU A 515 -7.73 10.14 -17.59
CA GLU A 515 -8.41 9.03 -16.90
C GLU A 515 -8.03 8.89 -15.42
N ARG A 516 -6.79 9.25 -15.07
CA ARG A 516 -6.19 9.03 -13.74
C ARG A 516 -5.62 10.32 -13.14
N PRO A 517 -6.39 11.41 -13.07
CA PRO A 517 -5.90 12.68 -12.53
C PRO A 517 -5.41 12.57 -11.08
N VAL A 518 -5.91 11.60 -10.30
CA VAL A 518 -5.50 11.40 -8.90
C VAL A 518 -4.02 11.03 -8.79
N GLU A 519 -3.41 10.46 -9.83
CA GLU A 519 -1.98 10.14 -9.84
C GLU A 519 -1.10 11.41 -9.97
N THR A 520 -1.68 12.57 -10.27
CA THR A 520 -0.95 13.86 -10.36
C THR A 520 -0.89 14.64 -9.04
N ILE A 521 -1.47 14.09 -7.96
CA ILE A 521 -1.37 14.71 -6.63
C ILE A 521 0.10 14.79 -6.22
N LEU A 522 0.52 15.95 -5.68
CA LEU A 522 1.91 16.23 -5.32
C LEU A 522 2.89 16.17 -6.50
N SER A 523 2.43 16.26 -7.75
CA SER A 523 3.30 16.26 -8.93
C SER A 523 4.22 17.48 -9.02
N GLY A 524 3.75 18.67 -8.58
CA GLY A 524 4.58 19.88 -8.50
C GLY A 524 5.80 19.67 -7.58
N PRO A 525 5.59 19.35 -6.29
CA PRO A 525 6.69 19.04 -5.38
C PRO A 525 7.58 17.88 -5.87
N ALA A 526 7.01 16.86 -6.53
CA ALA A 526 7.79 15.78 -7.11
C ALA A 526 8.69 16.25 -8.27
N ALA A 527 8.18 17.15 -9.12
CA ALA A 527 8.95 17.81 -10.16
C ALA A 527 10.05 18.70 -9.56
N SER A 528 9.75 19.44 -8.50
CA SER A 528 10.73 20.25 -7.76
C SER A 528 11.92 19.41 -7.29
N VAL A 529 11.67 18.26 -6.66
CA VAL A 529 12.73 17.31 -6.26
C VAL A 529 13.52 16.79 -7.46
N ALA A 530 12.85 16.40 -8.54
CA ALA A 530 13.50 15.92 -9.76
C ALA A 530 14.42 17.00 -10.35
N GLY A 531 13.97 18.26 -10.34
CA GLY A 531 14.72 19.43 -10.80
C GLY A 531 15.93 19.72 -9.91
N ALA A 532 15.77 19.71 -8.59
CA ALA A 532 16.88 19.87 -7.65
C ALA A 532 17.97 18.81 -7.86
N ARG A 533 17.58 17.54 -8.02
CA ARG A 533 18.52 16.46 -8.33
C ARG A 533 19.22 16.69 -9.67
N HIS A 534 18.45 17.06 -10.70
CA HIS A 534 18.97 17.26 -12.04
C HIS A 534 19.97 18.43 -12.11
N LEU A 535 19.64 19.57 -11.50
CA LEU A 535 20.46 20.78 -11.51
C LEU A 535 21.74 20.66 -10.68
N THR A 536 21.74 19.84 -9.63
CA THR A 536 22.89 19.75 -8.70
C THR A 536 23.73 18.50 -8.88
N GLY A 537 23.17 17.43 -9.46
CA GLY A 537 23.80 16.11 -9.55
C GLY A 537 24.01 15.42 -8.19
N LEU A 538 23.53 16.00 -7.08
CA LEU A 538 23.69 15.43 -5.75
C LEU A 538 22.84 14.18 -5.61
N LYS A 539 23.40 13.17 -4.95
CA LYS A 539 22.69 11.93 -4.61
C LYS A 539 22.10 11.96 -3.20
N ASP A 540 22.75 12.66 -2.28
CA ASP A 540 22.35 12.74 -0.88
C ASP A 540 22.21 14.21 -0.48
N ALA A 541 20.97 14.65 -0.22
CA ALA A 541 20.64 16.03 0.12
C ALA A 541 19.26 16.15 0.77
N LEU A 542 19.03 17.21 1.54
CA LEU A 542 17.67 17.69 1.78
C LEU A 542 17.30 18.65 0.67
N VAL A 543 16.14 18.47 0.06
CA VAL A 543 15.58 19.40 -0.93
C VAL A 543 14.51 20.23 -0.25
N VAL A 544 14.53 21.54 -0.46
CA VAL A 544 13.47 22.45 -0.03
C VAL A 544 13.02 23.34 -1.19
N ASP A 545 11.74 23.28 -1.50
CA ASP A 545 11.06 24.17 -2.45
C ASP A 545 10.21 25.16 -1.69
N MET A 546 10.68 26.41 -1.60
CA MET A 546 9.92 27.50 -1.01
C MET A 546 9.26 28.31 -2.12
N GLY A 547 7.95 28.16 -2.26
CA GLY A 547 7.14 28.96 -3.16
C GLY A 547 6.61 30.24 -2.51
N GLY A 548 5.65 30.88 -3.18
CA GLY A 548 4.90 31.99 -2.59
C GLY A 548 3.97 31.54 -1.46
N THR A 549 3.55 30.27 -1.44
CA THR A 549 2.47 29.82 -0.53
C THR A 549 2.93 28.78 0.48
N THR A 550 3.76 27.84 0.03
CA THR A 550 4.15 26.65 0.79
C THR A 550 5.64 26.44 0.70
N THR A 551 6.14 25.68 1.66
CA THR A 551 7.49 25.12 1.66
C THR A 551 7.35 23.61 1.62
N ASP A 552 7.84 22.99 0.56
CA ASP A 552 7.86 21.55 0.38
C ASP A 552 9.27 21.02 0.63
N THR A 553 9.41 20.01 1.47
CA THR A 553 10.71 19.43 1.84
C THR A 553 10.75 17.93 1.58
N ALA A 554 11.89 17.44 1.09
CA ALA A 554 12.11 16.02 0.79
C ALA A 554 13.55 15.61 1.10
N ALA A 555 13.75 14.34 1.46
CA ALA A 555 15.08 13.76 1.65
C ALA A 555 15.47 12.94 0.41
N LEU A 556 16.55 13.34 -0.25
CA LEU A 556 17.20 12.61 -1.34
C LEU A 556 18.27 11.69 -0.75
N ILE A 557 18.18 10.39 -1.01
CA ILE A 557 19.11 9.36 -0.56
C ILE A 557 19.46 8.48 -1.76
N ASP A 558 20.74 8.33 -2.07
CA ASP A 558 21.24 7.62 -3.26
C ASP A 558 20.52 8.03 -4.57
N GLY A 559 20.26 9.32 -4.72
CA GLY A 559 19.64 9.90 -5.91
C GLY A 559 18.14 9.64 -6.06
N ALA A 560 17.48 9.11 -5.02
CA ALA A 560 16.05 8.85 -5.00
C ALA A 560 15.37 9.41 -3.75
N VAL A 561 14.08 9.73 -3.88
CA VAL A 561 13.21 10.03 -2.73
C VAL A 561 12.32 8.81 -2.51
N SER A 562 12.08 8.48 -1.24
CA SER A 562 11.19 7.37 -0.87
C SER A 562 9.78 7.62 -1.42
N VAL A 563 9.14 6.54 -1.88
CA VAL A 563 7.74 6.57 -2.32
C VAL A 563 6.90 5.89 -1.27
N CYS A 564 5.86 6.58 -0.77
CA CYS A 564 4.91 6.04 0.20
C CYS A 564 4.12 4.87 -0.40
N GLN A 565 4.56 3.62 -0.16
CA GLN A 565 3.94 2.44 -0.78
C GLN A 565 2.52 2.15 -0.28
N ALA A 566 2.20 2.54 0.96
CA ALA A 566 0.85 2.43 1.52
C ALA A 566 -0.13 3.48 0.97
N GLY A 567 0.38 4.43 0.17
CA GLY A 567 -0.34 5.57 -0.35
C GLY A 567 -0.17 6.85 0.47
N SER A 568 -0.57 7.97 -0.11
CA SER A 568 -0.41 9.31 0.46
C SER A 568 -1.67 9.79 1.20
N ASN A 569 -1.46 10.68 2.17
CA ASN A 569 -2.52 11.42 2.85
C ASN A 569 -2.56 12.86 2.33
N VAL A 570 -3.70 13.28 1.80
CA VAL A 570 -3.85 14.59 1.15
C VAL A 570 -5.12 15.25 1.67
N GLY A 571 -4.99 16.38 2.37
CA GLY A 571 -6.15 17.09 2.94
C GLY A 571 -6.95 16.26 3.94
N GLY A 572 -6.32 15.32 4.65
CA GLY A 572 -6.99 14.38 5.56
C GLY A 572 -7.59 13.15 4.86
N HIS A 573 -7.52 13.06 3.53
CA HIS A 573 -7.93 11.90 2.77
C HIS A 573 -6.79 10.88 2.68
N LYS A 574 -6.95 9.72 3.32
CA LYS A 574 -6.10 8.56 3.08
C LYS A 574 -6.38 8.00 1.69
N THR A 575 -5.37 7.94 0.84
CA THR A 575 -5.46 7.39 -0.51
C THR A 575 -4.45 6.25 -0.69
N HIS A 576 -4.60 5.46 -1.77
CA HIS A 576 -3.57 4.53 -2.22
C HIS A 576 -2.69 5.10 -3.35
N VAL A 577 -2.80 6.41 -3.64
CA VAL A 577 -1.94 7.02 -4.65
C VAL A 577 -0.52 7.04 -4.12
N LYS A 578 0.39 6.46 -4.90
CA LYS A 578 1.82 6.50 -4.60
C LYS A 578 2.33 7.91 -4.91
N ALA A 579 2.90 8.56 -3.91
CA ALA A 579 3.56 9.84 -4.05
C ALA A 579 4.92 9.80 -3.35
N LEU A 580 5.82 10.68 -3.76
CA LEU A 580 7.07 10.92 -3.04
C LEU A 580 6.76 11.35 -1.60
N ASP A 581 7.59 10.90 -0.67
CA ASP A 581 7.55 11.34 0.72
C ASP A 581 8.03 12.80 0.82
N ILE A 582 7.05 13.70 0.84
CA ILE A 582 7.24 15.14 0.83
C ILE A 582 6.45 15.73 1.99
N ARG A 583 7.09 16.62 2.74
CA ARG A 583 6.47 17.37 3.82
C ARG A 583 6.19 18.80 3.36
N THR A 584 4.92 19.19 3.43
CA THR A 584 4.46 20.55 3.07
C THR A 584 4.15 21.37 4.32
N ALA A 585 4.68 22.59 4.39
CA ALA A 585 4.38 23.58 5.42
C ALA A 585 3.77 24.85 4.82
N GLY A 586 2.86 25.49 5.55
CA GLY A 586 2.17 26.73 5.17
C GLY A 586 3.02 28.01 5.31
N LEU A 587 4.28 27.95 4.88
CA LEU A 587 5.24 29.04 4.92
C LEU A 587 5.76 29.29 3.50
N GLY A 588 5.68 30.53 3.02
CA GLY A 588 6.18 30.93 1.71
C GLY A 588 6.38 32.45 1.64
N GLY A 589 6.84 32.95 0.50
CA GLY A 589 7.07 34.39 0.32
C GLY A 589 5.82 35.25 0.53
N ASP A 590 4.65 34.72 0.16
CA ASP A 590 3.36 35.41 0.17
C ASP A 590 2.47 35.01 1.37
N SER A 591 3.08 34.41 2.41
CA SER A 591 2.41 34.16 3.69
C SER A 591 1.94 35.49 4.30
N LEU A 592 0.68 35.55 4.69
CA LEU A 592 0.08 36.73 5.28
C LEU A 592 0.74 37.07 6.61
N ILE A 593 1.20 38.31 6.74
CA ILE A 593 1.68 38.87 7.99
C ILE A 593 0.51 39.60 8.67
N GLN A 594 0.25 39.24 9.92
CA GLN A 594 -0.76 39.91 10.75
C GLN A 594 -0.13 40.47 12.01
N TRP A 595 -0.71 41.55 12.52
CA TRP A 595 -0.44 42.08 13.84
C TRP A 595 -1.73 42.03 14.63
N GLU A 596 -1.79 41.21 15.67
CA GLU A 596 -2.92 41.10 16.59
C GLU A 596 -2.45 41.02 18.03
N LYS A 597 -3.16 41.70 18.94
CA LYS A 597 -2.91 41.61 20.40
C LYS A 597 -1.45 41.87 20.80
N GLY A 598 -0.74 42.70 20.05
CA GLY A 598 0.65 43.06 20.34
C GLY A 598 1.71 42.10 19.79
N GLN A 599 1.33 41.16 18.92
CA GLN A 599 2.24 40.16 18.35
C GLN A 599 2.07 40.03 16.84
N PHE A 600 3.18 39.72 16.17
CA PHE A 600 3.17 39.33 14.77
C PHE A 600 2.90 37.84 14.60
N SER A 601 2.19 37.49 13.53
CA SER A 601 2.08 36.12 13.03
C SER A 601 2.30 36.09 11.53
N ILE A 602 2.87 34.98 11.03
CA ILE A 602 3.12 34.73 9.61
C ILE A 602 2.36 33.46 9.23
N GLY A 603 1.47 33.57 8.24
CA GLY A 603 0.65 32.45 7.77
C GLY A 603 -0.41 32.00 8.79
N PRO A 604 -1.06 30.84 8.57
CA PRO A 604 -0.93 29.98 7.40
C PRO A 604 -1.71 30.50 6.17
N GLN A 605 -2.49 31.58 6.32
CA GLN A 605 -3.25 32.15 5.21
C GLN A 605 -2.32 32.78 4.16
N ARG A 606 -2.67 32.59 2.88
CA ARG A 606 -2.02 33.21 1.73
C ARG A 606 -2.77 34.48 1.31
N VAL A 607 -2.01 35.50 0.90
CA VAL A 607 -2.52 36.68 0.19
C VAL A 607 -1.59 37.04 -0.97
N ALA A 608 -2.02 37.90 -1.89
CA ALA A 608 -1.11 38.47 -2.88
C ALA A 608 -0.32 39.63 -2.24
N PRO A 609 0.97 39.83 -2.61
CA PRO A 609 1.77 40.94 -2.10
C PRO A 609 1.20 42.31 -2.47
N ILE A 610 1.42 43.30 -1.62
CA ILE A 610 1.02 44.70 -1.90
C ILE A 610 1.82 45.29 -3.05
N ALA A 611 3.11 44.97 -3.17
CA ALA A 611 3.92 45.40 -4.31
C ALA A 611 3.29 44.96 -5.65
N TRP A 612 2.79 43.72 -5.69
CA TRP A 612 2.08 43.20 -6.86
C TRP A 612 0.75 43.91 -7.12
N LEU A 613 -0.03 44.14 -6.06
CA LEU A 613 -1.30 44.89 -6.15
C LEU A 613 -1.09 46.28 -6.77
N GLY A 614 -0.07 47.02 -6.30
CA GLY A 614 0.26 48.35 -6.80
C GLY A 614 0.63 48.38 -8.28
N ALA A 615 1.41 47.38 -8.74
CA ALA A 615 1.78 47.27 -10.14
C ALA A 615 0.64 46.81 -11.07
N THR A 616 -0.36 46.09 -10.53
CA THR A 616 -1.38 45.41 -11.35
C THR A 616 -2.69 46.19 -11.43
N TYR A 617 -3.12 46.84 -10.34
CA TYR A 617 -4.44 47.45 -10.26
C TYR A 617 -4.35 48.97 -10.04
N ALA A 618 -4.88 49.71 -11.00
CA ALA A 618 -5.08 51.15 -10.85
C ALA A 618 -5.96 51.44 -9.61
N GLY A 619 -5.57 52.45 -8.81
CA GLY A 619 -6.30 52.83 -7.61
C GLY A 619 -5.96 52.04 -6.34
N ALA A 620 -4.97 51.14 -6.38
CA ALA A 620 -4.45 50.46 -5.19
C ALA A 620 -3.90 51.46 -4.14
N ASP A 621 -3.22 52.51 -4.62
CA ASP A 621 -2.75 53.66 -3.83
C ASP A 621 -3.88 54.33 -3.02
N LYS A 622 -5.08 54.44 -3.59
CA LYS A 622 -6.25 55.03 -2.92
C LYS A 622 -6.77 54.17 -1.77
N ALA A 623 -6.64 52.85 -1.86
CA ALA A 623 -6.97 51.95 -0.74
C ALA A 623 -5.96 52.11 0.40
N ILE A 624 -4.67 52.27 0.07
CA ILE A 624 -3.61 52.54 1.06
C ILE A 624 -3.81 53.92 1.72
N ASP A 625 -4.12 54.96 0.93
CA ASP A 625 -4.46 56.30 1.43
C ASP A 625 -5.63 56.28 2.42
N TYR A 626 -6.67 55.51 2.10
CA TYR A 626 -7.84 55.38 2.95
C TYR A 626 -7.46 54.82 4.34
N LEU A 627 -6.55 53.84 4.38
CA LEU A 627 -6.05 53.24 5.62
C LEU A 627 -5.13 54.20 6.38
N ASP A 628 -4.21 54.88 5.70
CA ASP A 628 -3.29 55.84 6.34
C ASP A 628 -4.05 56.99 7.01
N ARG A 629 -5.09 57.54 6.38
CA ARG A 629 -5.96 58.57 6.98
C ARG A 629 -6.71 58.09 8.22
N ARG A 630 -6.81 56.78 8.45
CA ARG A 630 -7.57 56.15 9.55
C ARG A 630 -6.68 55.32 10.48
N LYS A 631 -5.36 55.48 10.44
CA LYS A 631 -4.39 54.71 11.23
C LYS A 631 -4.65 54.71 12.73
N ASP A 632 -5.17 55.81 13.29
CA ASP A 632 -5.55 55.88 14.70
C ASP A 632 -6.69 54.93 15.10
N ARG A 633 -7.54 54.54 14.14
CA ARG A 633 -8.66 53.60 14.35
C ARG A 633 -8.28 52.13 14.07
N LEU A 634 -7.00 51.84 13.81
CA LEU A 634 -6.49 50.50 13.44
C LEU A 634 -5.60 49.88 14.55
N ARG A 635 -5.50 50.53 15.72
CA ARG A 635 -4.46 50.32 16.76
C ARG A 635 -4.27 48.89 17.30
N ALA A 636 -5.22 47.97 17.14
CA ALA A 636 -5.18 46.65 17.78
C ALA A 636 -5.10 45.44 16.82
N SER A 637 -5.44 45.61 15.53
CA SER A 637 -5.46 44.50 14.56
C SER A 637 -5.31 45.01 13.13
N THR A 638 -4.55 44.27 12.32
CA THR A 638 -4.38 44.53 10.89
C THR A 638 -5.37 43.77 9.99
N LYS A 639 -6.28 42.95 10.54
CA LYS A 639 -7.25 42.17 9.73
C LYS A 639 -8.05 43.04 8.75
N GLY A 640 -8.60 44.15 9.22
CA GLY A 640 -9.37 45.07 8.38
C GLY A 640 -8.56 45.85 7.33
N MET A 641 -7.23 45.77 7.36
CA MET A 641 -6.34 46.48 6.44
C MET A 641 -6.09 45.73 5.13
N GLN A 642 -6.41 44.44 5.06
CA GLN A 642 -6.25 43.65 3.84
C GLN A 642 -7.08 44.27 2.70
N ILE A 643 -6.54 44.21 1.49
CA ILE A 643 -7.13 44.85 0.32
C ILE A 643 -7.68 43.78 -0.61
N MET A 644 -8.92 43.97 -1.04
CA MET A 644 -9.59 43.10 -2.00
C MET A 644 -9.49 43.74 -3.37
N ALA A 645 -9.13 42.94 -4.37
CA ALA A 645 -9.14 43.32 -5.78
C ALA A 645 -10.06 42.36 -6.56
N LEU A 646 -10.81 42.88 -7.54
CA LEU A 646 -11.58 42.04 -8.44
C LEU A 646 -10.64 41.32 -9.41
N THR A 647 -10.91 40.05 -9.69
CA THR A 647 -10.19 39.31 -10.73
C THR A 647 -11.00 39.24 -12.03
N GLY A 648 -10.49 38.56 -13.05
CA GLY A 648 -11.23 38.28 -14.29
C GLY A 648 -12.34 37.21 -14.18
N SER A 649 -12.58 36.61 -13.00
CA SER A 649 -13.41 35.40 -12.84
C SER A 649 -14.91 35.64 -12.62
N VAL A 650 -15.51 36.68 -13.22
CA VAL A 650 -16.90 37.07 -12.93
C VAL A 650 -17.94 36.35 -13.81
N ALA A 651 -17.54 35.82 -14.98
CA ALA A 651 -18.46 35.32 -16.00
C ALA A 651 -19.24 34.04 -15.61
N GLY A 652 -20.54 33.99 -15.93
CA GLY A 652 -21.37 32.78 -15.89
C GLY A 652 -21.84 32.33 -14.49
N ARG A 653 -21.67 33.16 -13.46
CA ARG A 653 -22.01 32.82 -12.06
C ARG A 653 -23.20 33.61 -11.54
N ARG A 654 -23.95 32.98 -10.62
CA ARG A 654 -25.01 33.66 -9.85
C ARG A 654 -24.40 34.16 -8.55
N PHE A 655 -24.57 35.45 -8.29
CA PHE A 655 -24.12 36.11 -7.09
C PHE A 655 -25.34 36.52 -6.26
N THR A 656 -25.18 36.57 -4.94
CA THR A 656 -26.15 37.23 -4.06
C THR A 656 -26.12 38.73 -4.30
N SER A 657 -27.19 39.45 -3.96
CA SER A 657 -27.25 40.92 -4.11
C SER A 657 -26.12 41.64 -3.35
N ARG A 658 -25.60 41.02 -2.28
CA ARG A 658 -24.44 41.55 -1.54
C ARG A 658 -23.13 41.35 -2.31
N GLU A 659 -22.91 40.16 -2.85
CA GLU A 659 -21.75 39.87 -3.69
C GLU A 659 -21.75 40.73 -4.95
N GLU A 660 -22.90 40.95 -5.60
CA GLU A 660 -23.03 41.87 -6.75
C GLU A 660 -22.60 43.29 -6.38
N LYS A 661 -23.04 43.80 -5.22
CA LYS A 661 -22.62 45.12 -4.72
C LYS A 661 -21.11 45.19 -4.46
N ILE A 662 -20.52 44.13 -3.90
CA ILE A 662 -19.08 44.06 -3.65
C ILE A 662 -18.30 44.01 -4.98
N ILE A 663 -18.76 43.20 -5.93
CA ILE A 663 -18.16 43.10 -7.26
C ILE A 663 -18.23 44.46 -7.97
N ALA A 664 -19.38 45.13 -7.95
CA ALA A 664 -19.54 46.46 -8.55
C ALA A 664 -18.57 47.48 -7.95
N LEU A 665 -18.36 47.47 -6.63
CA LEU A 665 -17.33 48.30 -6.01
C LEU A 665 -15.93 47.92 -6.51
N LEU A 666 -15.58 46.63 -6.46
CA LEU A 666 -14.24 46.17 -6.84
C LEU A 666 -13.93 46.33 -8.34
N GLN A 667 -14.95 46.52 -9.20
CA GLN A 667 -14.77 46.92 -10.61
C GLN A 667 -14.20 48.34 -10.75
N GLU A 668 -14.47 49.23 -9.80
CA GLU A 668 -13.97 50.61 -9.84
C GLU A 668 -12.48 50.68 -9.50
N ARG A 669 -12.08 49.98 -8.43
CA ARG A 669 -10.70 49.88 -7.94
C ARG A 669 -10.61 48.84 -6.81
N PRO A 670 -9.39 48.48 -6.34
CA PRO A 670 -9.23 47.76 -5.09
C PRO A 670 -9.74 48.54 -3.87
N TYR A 671 -10.26 47.82 -2.88
CA TYR A 671 -10.81 48.38 -1.63
C TYR A 671 -10.32 47.59 -0.41
N SER A 672 -9.95 48.28 0.67
CA SER A 672 -9.65 47.60 1.94
C SER A 672 -10.91 46.96 2.52
N ILE A 673 -10.80 45.87 3.29
CA ILE A 673 -11.94 45.22 3.95
C ILE A 673 -12.71 46.22 4.81
N LYS A 674 -12.00 47.09 5.53
CA LYS A 674 -12.62 48.16 6.32
C LYS A 674 -13.41 49.13 5.45
N GLU A 675 -12.88 49.53 4.31
CA GLU A 675 -13.58 50.41 3.36
C GLU A 675 -14.81 49.70 2.75
N LEU A 676 -14.70 48.41 2.43
CA LEU A 676 -15.82 47.61 1.92
C LEU A 676 -16.95 47.51 2.95
N CYS A 677 -16.64 47.27 4.23
CA CYS A 677 -17.64 47.27 5.30
C CYS A 677 -18.40 48.60 5.36
N GLU A 678 -17.70 49.74 5.33
CA GLU A 678 -18.32 51.07 5.35
C GLU A 678 -19.23 51.29 4.12
N ARG A 679 -18.77 50.94 2.92
CA ARG A 679 -19.54 51.13 1.68
C ARG A 679 -20.68 50.14 1.49
N THR A 680 -20.58 48.95 2.06
CA THR A 680 -21.65 47.95 1.99
C THR A 680 -22.67 48.12 3.11
N GLY A 681 -22.36 48.89 4.16
CA GLY A 681 -23.22 49.09 5.33
C GLY A 681 -23.13 47.91 6.32
N VAL A 682 -22.07 47.12 6.23
CA VAL A 682 -21.84 45.93 7.06
C VAL A 682 -20.99 46.30 8.28
N LEU A 683 -21.41 45.88 9.47
CA LEU A 683 -20.74 46.21 10.74
C LEU A 683 -19.41 45.47 10.96
N HIS A 684 -19.26 44.26 10.42
CA HIS A 684 -18.10 43.39 10.64
C HIS A 684 -17.71 42.63 9.36
N GLU A 685 -16.42 42.34 9.16
CA GLU A 685 -15.90 41.66 7.96
C GLU A 685 -16.62 40.35 7.62
N TRP A 686 -17.05 39.59 8.65
CA TRP A 686 -17.80 38.34 8.44
C TRP A 686 -19.13 38.57 7.72
N GLY A 687 -19.75 39.73 7.91
CA GLY A 687 -20.99 40.07 7.20
C GLY A 687 -20.79 40.34 5.70
N LEU A 688 -19.55 40.52 5.21
CA LEU A 688 -19.29 40.65 3.78
C LEU A 688 -19.47 39.31 3.03
N HIS A 689 -19.37 38.17 3.74
CA HIS A 689 -19.44 36.82 3.17
C HIS A 689 -18.45 36.60 1.99
N MET A 690 -17.22 37.12 2.12
CA MET A 690 -16.21 37.10 1.04
C MET A 690 -15.70 35.70 0.65
N LYS A 691 -15.87 34.71 1.54
CA LYS A 691 -15.26 33.39 1.37
C LYS A 691 -15.61 32.76 0.02
N GLN A 692 -16.87 32.82 -0.38
CA GLN A 692 -17.30 32.25 -1.67
C GLN A 692 -16.67 32.98 -2.86
N LEU A 693 -16.48 34.30 -2.80
CA LEU A 693 -15.80 35.06 -3.85
C LEU A 693 -14.30 34.71 -3.93
N GLU A 694 -13.67 34.46 -2.78
CA GLU A 694 -12.25 34.07 -2.68
C GLU A 694 -12.01 32.65 -3.16
N ASP A 695 -12.79 31.68 -2.65
CA ASP A 695 -12.73 30.27 -3.03
C ASP A 695 -12.94 30.09 -4.54
N ASN A 696 -13.81 30.92 -5.14
CA ASN A 696 -14.06 30.92 -6.57
C ASN A 696 -13.08 31.78 -7.40
N PHE A 697 -12.06 32.35 -6.76
CA PHE A 697 -11.08 33.26 -7.35
C PHE A 697 -11.69 34.49 -8.04
N THR A 698 -12.93 34.90 -7.69
CA THR A 698 -13.58 36.15 -8.17
C THR A 698 -12.91 37.39 -7.60
N VAL A 699 -12.35 37.27 -6.40
CA VAL A 699 -11.60 38.34 -5.74
C VAL A 699 -10.26 37.81 -5.26
N GLN A 700 -9.24 38.65 -5.33
CA GLN A 700 -7.91 38.38 -4.81
C GLN A 700 -7.72 39.21 -3.54
N ARG A 701 -7.47 38.53 -2.42
CA ARG A 701 -7.05 39.18 -1.17
C ARG A 701 -5.57 39.51 -1.24
N CYS A 702 -5.22 40.73 -0.84
CA CYS A 702 -3.86 41.27 -0.78
C CYS A 702 -3.56 41.76 0.64
N GLY A 703 -2.31 41.64 1.08
CA GLY A 703 -1.88 42.03 2.42
C GLY A 703 -0.36 42.03 2.53
N LEU A 704 0.17 42.41 3.69
CA LEU A 704 1.62 42.42 3.92
C LEU A 704 2.17 40.99 3.92
N THR A 705 3.27 40.77 3.22
CA THR A 705 3.92 39.46 3.04
C THR A 705 5.43 39.55 3.24
N LEU A 706 6.13 38.41 3.33
CA LEU A 706 7.60 38.40 3.34
C LEU A 706 8.16 38.94 2.02
N THR A 707 7.49 38.68 0.90
CA THR A 707 7.78 39.27 -0.41
C THR A 707 7.76 40.80 -0.34
N ASP A 708 6.77 41.41 0.31
CA ASP A 708 6.73 42.88 0.49
C ASP A 708 7.90 43.38 1.35
N LEU A 709 8.29 42.65 2.39
CA LEU A 709 9.45 43.03 3.23
C LEU A 709 10.78 42.97 2.46
N LEU A 710 10.91 42.07 1.48
CA LEU A 710 12.06 42.06 0.57
C LEU A 710 12.10 43.32 -0.32
N HIS A 711 10.95 43.89 -0.71
CA HIS A 711 10.91 45.18 -1.41
C HIS A 711 11.28 46.33 -0.48
N VAL A 712 10.74 46.33 0.75
CA VAL A 712 11.05 47.34 1.78
C VAL A 712 12.56 47.41 2.06
N THR A 713 13.19 46.25 2.24
CA THR A 713 14.64 46.15 2.48
C THR A 713 15.49 46.34 1.22
N GLY A 714 14.87 46.50 0.04
CA GLY A 714 15.56 46.63 -1.25
C GLY A 714 16.25 45.36 -1.73
N ARG A 715 15.95 44.20 -1.14
CA ARG A 715 16.48 42.88 -1.55
C ARG A 715 15.77 42.33 -2.78
N LEU A 716 14.57 42.83 -3.09
CA LEU A 716 13.79 42.47 -4.27
C LEU A 716 13.36 43.74 -5.02
N ASP A 717 13.68 43.80 -6.31
CA ASP A 717 13.36 44.93 -7.18
C ASP A 717 12.41 44.49 -8.29
N ARG A 718 11.14 44.30 -7.94
CA ARG A 718 10.07 43.89 -8.85
C ARG A 718 8.78 44.61 -8.48
N TRP A 719 7.88 44.81 -9.43
CA TRP A 719 6.58 45.48 -9.18
C TRP A 719 6.69 46.85 -8.47
N ASP A 720 5.67 47.24 -7.70
CA ASP A 720 5.55 48.56 -7.07
C ASP A 720 6.12 48.55 -5.63
N ARG A 721 7.43 48.77 -5.53
CA ARG A 721 8.12 48.95 -4.25
C ARG A 721 7.50 50.07 -3.38
N PRO A 722 7.20 51.29 -3.89
CA PRO A 722 6.53 52.33 -3.12
C PRO A 722 5.23 51.87 -2.44
N ALA A 723 4.39 51.07 -3.10
CA ALA A 723 3.17 50.54 -2.48
C ALA A 723 3.47 49.65 -1.26
N ALA A 724 4.45 48.74 -1.37
CA ALA A 724 4.88 47.89 -0.25
C ALA A 724 5.44 48.70 0.92
N GLU A 725 6.28 49.70 0.65
CA GLU A 725 6.84 50.57 1.69
C GLU A 725 5.74 51.36 2.43
N ARG A 726 4.79 51.94 1.69
CA ARG A 726 3.69 52.71 2.28
C ARG A 726 2.80 51.83 3.16
N PHE A 727 2.48 50.62 2.72
CA PHE A 727 1.68 49.68 3.50
C PHE A 727 2.45 49.12 4.71
N GLY A 728 3.76 48.83 4.54
CA GLY A 728 4.65 48.42 5.62
C GLY A 728 4.78 49.46 6.73
N ARG A 729 4.81 50.76 6.39
CA ARG A 729 4.83 51.85 7.39
C ARG A 729 3.59 51.85 8.30
N LEU A 730 2.43 51.40 7.80
CA LEU A 730 1.23 51.26 8.64
C LEU A 730 1.40 50.16 9.69
N PHE A 731 2.02 49.03 9.32
CA PHE A 731 2.32 47.95 10.26
C PHE A 731 3.39 48.39 11.27
N ALA A 732 4.45 49.06 10.82
CA ALA A 732 5.51 49.56 11.69
C ALA A 732 4.96 50.54 12.75
N LEU A 733 4.04 51.42 12.35
CA LEU A 733 3.36 52.33 13.28
C LEU A 733 2.53 51.58 14.33
N LEU A 734 1.79 50.55 13.93
CA LEU A 734 0.97 49.74 14.84
C LEU A 734 1.84 48.95 15.84
N ALA A 735 2.95 48.39 15.36
CA ALA A 735 3.92 47.67 16.17
C ALA A 735 4.84 48.59 17.00
N ARG A 736 4.79 49.91 16.76
CA ARG A 736 5.71 50.91 17.35
C ARG A 736 7.18 50.58 17.08
N MET A 737 7.46 50.12 15.87
CA MET A 737 8.79 49.76 15.40
C MET A 737 9.23 50.69 14.27
N ASP A 738 10.54 50.83 14.12
CA ASP A 738 11.10 51.32 12.87
C ASP A 738 10.83 50.30 11.74
N ILE A 739 10.58 50.78 10.51
CA ILE A 739 10.18 49.90 9.41
C ILE A 739 11.29 48.93 9.01
N ASP A 740 12.54 49.37 8.98
CA ASP A 740 13.66 48.53 8.58
C ASP A 740 13.90 47.47 9.66
N LYS A 741 13.87 47.86 10.94
CA LYS A 741 13.95 46.91 12.06
C LYS A 741 12.81 45.90 12.07
N MET A 742 11.57 46.34 11.77
CA MET A 742 10.41 45.45 11.68
C MET A 742 10.59 44.47 10.52
N ALA A 743 11.02 44.94 9.35
CA ALA A 743 11.23 44.11 8.18
C ALA A 743 12.29 43.03 8.45
N GLU A 744 13.44 43.40 9.01
CA GLU A 744 14.49 42.44 9.40
C GLU A 744 13.99 41.42 10.44
N HIS A 745 13.25 41.87 11.46
CA HIS A 745 12.69 40.98 12.48
C HIS A 745 11.74 39.93 11.87
N LEU A 746 10.82 40.36 11.01
CA LEU A 746 9.84 39.47 10.37
C LEU A 746 10.46 38.55 9.32
N LEU A 747 11.48 39.02 8.59
CA LEU A 747 12.26 38.15 7.69
C LEU A 747 13.01 37.08 8.50
N ASN A 748 13.58 37.42 9.65
CA ASN A 748 14.19 36.45 10.56
C ASN A 748 13.19 35.42 11.09
N MET A 749 11.96 35.83 11.45
CA MET A 749 10.90 34.88 11.81
C MET A 749 10.59 33.90 10.66
N GLY A 750 10.64 34.37 9.40
CA GLY A 750 10.52 33.50 8.22
C GLY A 750 11.68 32.49 8.09
N ILE A 751 12.92 32.94 8.35
CA ILE A 751 14.12 32.09 8.36
C ILE A 751 14.04 31.04 9.47
N GLU A 752 13.59 31.42 10.66
CA GLU A 752 13.38 30.52 11.80
C GLU A 752 12.32 29.45 11.48
N GLY A 753 11.21 29.85 10.85
CA GLY A 753 10.18 28.92 10.37
C GLY A 753 10.74 27.91 9.36
N LEU A 754 11.52 28.37 8.37
CA LEU A 754 12.18 27.50 7.39
C LEU A 754 13.19 26.54 8.06
N THR A 755 13.97 27.05 9.01
CA THR A 755 14.93 26.28 9.82
C THR A 755 14.24 25.12 10.53
N LEU A 756 13.10 25.41 11.16
CA LEU A 756 12.33 24.39 11.87
C LEU A 756 11.77 23.33 10.92
N GLU A 757 11.27 23.71 9.75
CA GLU A 757 10.76 22.72 8.78
C GLU A 757 11.86 21.81 8.21
N LEU A 758 13.06 22.36 7.94
CA LEU A 758 14.22 21.55 7.56
C LEU A 758 14.62 20.55 8.66
N LEU A 759 14.62 20.98 9.92
CA LEU A 759 14.91 20.11 11.05
C LEU A 759 13.85 19.02 11.21
N LYS A 760 12.56 19.37 11.10
CA LYS A 760 11.46 18.39 11.14
C LYS A 760 11.62 17.33 10.06
N ARG A 761 11.95 17.73 8.83
CA ARG A 761 12.16 16.78 7.71
C ARG A 761 13.36 15.86 7.93
N GLN A 762 14.42 16.35 8.56
CA GLN A 762 15.56 15.50 8.92
C GLN A 762 15.18 14.46 9.98
N LEU A 763 14.32 14.82 10.93
CA LEU A 763 13.91 13.95 12.03
C LEU A 763 12.81 12.94 11.65
N ASP A 764 12.08 13.16 10.55
CA ASP A 764 11.01 12.25 10.07
C ASP A 764 11.51 10.79 9.89
N GLU A 765 12.80 10.59 9.61
CA GLU A 765 13.41 9.26 9.47
C GLU A 765 13.56 8.54 10.83
N ASP A 766 13.66 9.29 11.93
CA ASP A 766 14.00 8.77 13.26
C ASP A 766 12.82 8.78 14.24
N THR A 767 11.93 9.78 14.15
CA THR A 767 10.85 10.01 15.14
C THR A 767 9.72 10.90 14.59
N ASP A 768 8.63 11.06 15.34
CA ASP A 768 7.56 12.00 15.00
C ASP A 768 7.98 13.44 15.36
N PRO A 769 8.25 14.31 14.36
CA PRO A 769 8.77 15.64 14.63
C PRO A 769 7.71 16.59 15.22
N ARG A 770 6.43 16.19 15.30
CA ARG A 770 5.41 16.99 16.01
C ARG A 770 5.72 17.17 17.48
N ALA A 771 6.54 16.29 18.06
CA ALA A 771 7.05 16.43 19.41
C ALA A 771 7.82 17.76 19.62
N LEU A 772 8.42 18.34 18.57
CA LEU A 772 9.08 19.65 18.65
C LEU A 772 8.12 20.78 19.04
N GLU A 773 6.85 20.68 18.66
CA GLU A 773 5.83 21.69 18.92
C GLU A 773 5.08 21.43 20.24
N THR A 774 5.03 20.19 20.72
CA THR A 774 4.23 19.81 21.89
C THR A 774 5.03 19.58 23.15
N CYS A 775 6.35 19.33 23.04
CA CYS A 775 7.22 19.05 24.18
C CYS A 775 7.90 20.33 24.68
N PRO A 776 7.68 20.75 25.95
CA PRO A 776 8.31 21.96 26.50
C PRO A 776 9.84 21.93 26.46
N VAL A 777 10.45 20.76 26.68
CA VAL A 777 11.91 20.60 26.61
C VAL A 777 12.41 20.85 25.18
N CYS A 778 11.74 20.28 24.18
CA CYS A 778 12.11 20.50 22.78
C CYS A 778 11.95 21.97 22.38
N GLN A 779 10.87 22.62 22.82
CA GLN A 779 10.65 24.05 22.58
C GLN A 779 11.79 24.89 23.15
N THR A 780 12.19 24.67 24.40
CA THR A 780 13.31 25.39 25.02
C THR A 780 14.64 25.15 24.29
N LEU A 781 14.90 23.93 23.82
CA LEU A 781 16.10 23.64 23.02
C LEU A 781 16.07 24.33 21.65
N ILE A 782 14.90 24.40 21.01
CA ILE A 782 14.70 25.12 19.74
C ILE A 782 14.86 26.62 19.94
N GLU A 783 14.27 27.19 20.98
CA GLU A 783 14.42 28.62 21.32
C GLU A 783 15.89 28.96 21.51
N ASN A 784 16.66 28.11 22.21
CA ASN A 784 18.10 28.30 22.38
C ASN A 784 18.90 28.05 21.08
N LEU A 785 18.43 27.19 20.19
CA LEU A 785 19.04 27.00 18.86
C LEU A 785 18.87 28.27 18.00
N LEU A 786 17.64 28.80 17.92
CA LEU A 786 17.30 29.95 17.09
C LEU A 786 17.81 31.27 17.68
N GLY A 787 17.76 31.41 19.01
CA GLY A 787 18.15 32.62 19.76
C GLY A 787 19.65 32.78 20.03
N ARG A 788 20.52 31.91 19.48
CA ARG A 788 21.98 31.84 19.74
C ARG A 788 22.37 31.44 21.18
N GLY A 789 21.46 30.81 21.91
CA GLY A 789 21.67 30.28 23.26
C GLY A 789 21.18 31.21 24.38
N SER A 790 21.31 30.70 25.61
CA SER A 790 21.08 31.45 26.85
C SER A 790 22.42 31.85 27.49
N GLU A 791 22.38 32.58 28.61
CA GLU A 791 23.57 32.84 29.43
C GLU A 791 24.27 31.55 29.91
N GLN A 792 23.56 30.42 29.95
CA GLN A 792 24.06 29.16 30.52
C GLN A 792 24.59 28.19 29.47
N TYR A 793 23.96 28.12 28.29
CA TYR A 793 24.34 27.17 27.24
C TYR A 793 23.80 27.59 25.86
N ALA A 794 24.40 27.03 24.82
CA ALA A 794 23.93 27.16 23.44
C ALA A 794 23.67 25.78 22.82
N VAL A 795 22.69 25.71 21.93
CA VAL A 795 22.38 24.50 21.16
C VAL A 795 22.90 24.69 19.74
N ARG A 796 23.58 23.68 19.20
CA ARG A 796 24.06 23.66 17.82
C ARG A 796 23.76 22.32 17.18
N ILE A 797 23.31 22.37 15.93
CA ILE A 797 23.07 21.20 15.09
C ILE A 797 24.04 21.29 13.90
N ASP A 798 24.53 20.13 13.46
CA ASP A 798 25.39 19.97 12.30
C ASP A 798 24.78 18.90 11.40
N LEU A 799 24.00 19.36 10.41
CA LEU A 799 23.41 18.49 9.40
C LEU A 799 24.47 18.04 8.39
N LYS A 800 24.66 16.73 8.29
CA LYS A 800 25.63 16.12 7.38
C LYS A 800 25.22 16.18 5.92
N ARG A 801 23.91 16.24 5.65
CA ARG A 801 23.38 16.38 4.28
C ARG A 801 23.40 17.86 3.88
N PRO A 802 23.85 18.21 2.66
CA PRO A 802 23.64 19.55 2.13
C PRO A 802 22.15 19.81 1.94
N VAL A 803 21.75 21.09 1.97
CA VAL A 803 20.37 21.52 1.72
C VAL A 803 20.31 22.24 0.39
N VAL A 804 19.57 21.67 -0.57
CA VAL A 804 19.32 22.25 -1.89
C VAL A 804 18.04 23.07 -1.83
N GLY A 805 18.15 24.38 -2.08
CA GLY A 805 16.99 25.27 -2.15
C GLY A 805 16.56 25.55 -3.58
N ILE A 806 15.27 25.44 -3.82
CA ILE A 806 14.60 25.81 -5.06
C ILE A 806 13.33 26.63 -4.77
N GLY A 807 12.78 27.24 -5.81
CA GLY A 807 11.70 28.21 -5.71
C GLY A 807 12.20 29.66 -5.64
N ALA A 808 11.39 30.61 -6.09
CA ALA A 808 11.83 32.01 -6.26
C ALA A 808 12.33 32.71 -4.97
N PRO A 809 11.63 32.66 -3.82
CA PRO A 809 12.09 33.35 -2.61
C PRO A 809 13.27 32.66 -1.92
N ILE A 810 13.59 31.39 -2.21
CA ILE A 810 14.48 30.57 -1.39
C ILE A 810 15.88 31.16 -1.21
N HIS A 811 16.37 31.90 -2.21
CA HIS A 811 17.70 32.54 -2.20
C HIS A 811 17.86 33.52 -1.02
N PHE A 812 16.77 34.10 -0.53
CA PHE A 812 16.79 35.05 0.59
C PHE A 812 16.75 34.37 1.96
N PHE A 813 16.24 33.14 2.05
CA PHE A 813 15.99 32.46 3.33
C PHE A 813 16.97 31.31 3.60
N LEU A 814 17.29 30.50 2.59
CA LEU A 814 18.06 29.27 2.79
C LEU A 814 19.45 29.50 3.38
N PRO A 815 20.28 30.47 2.92
CA PRO A 815 21.65 30.58 3.41
C PRO A 815 21.72 30.72 4.93
N LEU A 816 20.83 31.53 5.52
CA LEU A 816 20.75 31.74 6.97
C LEU A 816 20.10 30.55 7.68
N ALA A 817 19.04 29.96 7.10
CA ALA A 817 18.39 28.78 7.69
C ALA A 817 19.35 27.56 7.76
N ALA A 818 20.07 27.29 6.67
CA ALA A 818 21.06 26.23 6.60
C ALA A 818 22.25 26.49 7.54
N GLN A 819 22.70 27.75 7.66
CA GLN A 819 23.76 28.13 8.60
C GLN A 819 23.39 27.81 10.05
N THR A 820 22.15 28.08 10.47
CA THR A 820 21.66 27.75 11.82
C THR A 820 21.70 26.24 12.10
N LEU A 821 21.59 25.42 11.07
CA LEU A 821 21.65 23.95 11.15
C LEU A 821 23.03 23.36 10.84
N GLY A 822 24.07 24.21 10.71
CA GLY A 822 25.41 23.77 10.35
C GLY A 822 25.49 23.08 8.98
N ALA A 823 24.52 23.31 8.10
CA ALA A 823 24.38 22.63 6.82
C ALA A 823 24.97 23.45 5.66
N ARG A 824 25.47 22.77 4.62
CA ARG A 824 25.88 23.42 3.38
C ARG A 824 24.66 23.77 2.53
N ALA A 825 24.37 25.06 2.38
CA ALA A 825 23.36 25.54 1.44
C ALA A 825 23.83 25.37 -0.02
N VAL A 826 22.96 24.86 -0.88
CA VAL A 826 23.18 24.71 -2.32
C VAL A 826 22.03 25.39 -3.05
N LEU A 827 22.36 26.41 -3.84
CA LEU A 827 21.40 27.17 -4.64
C LEU A 827 21.80 27.03 -6.11
N PRO A 828 21.21 26.08 -6.86
CA PRO A 828 21.56 25.90 -8.25
C PRO A 828 21.15 27.10 -9.11
N GLN A 829 21.79 27.23 -10.28
CA GLN A 829 21.30 28.11 -11.33
C GLN A 829 19.89 27.64 -11.76
N ASP A 830 19.00 28.57 -12.08
CA ASP A 830 17.59 28.30 -12.43
C ASP A 830 16.74 27.65 -11.32
N ALA A 831 17.15 27.78 -10.06
CA ALA A 831 16.38 27.35 -8.89
C ALA A 831 14.93 27.89 -8.87
N ASP A 832 14.68 29.07 -9.46
CA ASP A 832 13.38 29.73 -9.54
C ASP A 832 12.35 29.03 -10.45
N VAL A 833 12.83 28.13 -11.34
CA VAL A 833 12.03 27.34 -12.29
C VAL A 833 12.40 25.84 -12.25
N ALA A 834 13.01 25.38 -11.16
CA ALA A 834 13.47 24.01 -11.00
C ALA A 834 12.34 22.97 -11.12
N ASN A 835 11.13 23.32 -10.70
CA ASN A 835 9.90 22.55 -10.93
C ASN A 835 9.66 22.24 -12.42
N ALA A 836 9.69 23.26 -13.29
CA ALA A 836 9.49 23.09 -14.73
C ALA A 836 10.63 22.28 -15.37
N ILE A 837 11.88 22.49 -14.91
CA ILE A 837 13.03 21.68 -15.33
C ILE A 837 12.84 20.22 -14.91
N GLY A 838 12.52 19.97 -13.65
CA GLY A 838 12.26 18.62 -13.15
C GLY A 838 11.08 17.95 -13.84
N ALA A 839 10.06 18.69 -14.25
CA ALA A 839 8.95 18.17 -15.03
C ALA A 839 9.44 17.66 -16.39
N ILE A 840 10.25 18.43 -17.12
CA ILE A 840 10.74 18.03 -18.45
C ILE A 840 11.84 16.98 -18.40
N THR A 841 12.62 16.91 -17.32
CA THR A 841 13.71 15.92 -17.13
C THR A 841 13.27 14.65 -16.40
N SER A 842 11.99 14.52 -16.05
CA SER A 842 11.43 13.30 -15.45
C SER A 842 11.32 12.17 -16.48
N GLU A 843 11.18 10.93 -16.01
CA GLU A 843 11.17 9.74 -16.87
C GLU A 843 9.88 8.92 -16.70
N VAL A 844 9.51 8.14 -17.71
CA VAL A 844 8.42 7.15 -17.59
C VAL A 844 8.94 5.95 -16.82
N VAL A 845 8.26 5.61 -15.73
CA VAL A 845 8.59 4.43 -14.94
C VAL A 845 7.33 3.62 -14.70
N VAL A 846 7.37 2.34 -15.08
CA VAL A 846 6.30 1.38 -14.85
C VAL A 846 6.83 0.25 -13.97
N ARG A 847 6.08 -0.07 -12.92
CA ARG A 847 6.39 -1.18 -12.00
C ARG A 847 5.18 -2.07 -11.80
N ARG A 848 5.37 -3.38 -11.91
CA ARG A 848 4.35 -4.40 -11.61
C ARG A 848 4.94 -5.51 -10.78
N LYS A 849 4.10 -6.14 -9.98
CA LYS A 849 4.48 -7.26 -9.12
C LYS A 849 3.45 -8.37 -9.28
N ALA A 850 3.92 -9.60 -9.30
CA ALA A 850 3.09 -10.79 -9.16
C ALA A 850 3.75 -11.76 -8.17
N GLU A 851 2.93 -12.63 -7.59
CA GLU A 851 3.38 -13.62 -6.62
C GLU A 851 2.94 -15.02 -7.03
N ILE A 852 3.81 -15.99 -6.75
CA ILE A 852 3.54 -17.42 -6.90
C ILE A 852 3.48 -18.01 -5.50
N VAL A 853 2.33 -18.57 -5.12
CA VAL A 853 2.10 -19.13 -3.78
C VAL A 853 1.67 -20.60 -3.85
N PRO A 854 2.02 -21.45 -2.88
CA PRO A 854 1.54 -22.83 -2.83
C PRO A 854 0.01 -22.91 -2.71
N GLY A 855 -0.62 -23.80 -3.48
CA GLY A 855 -2.06 -24.06 -3.43
C GLY A 855 -2.45 -25.05 -2.32
N PRO A 856 -3.67 -24.95 -1.75
CA PRO A 856 -4.13 -25.85 -0.68
C PRO A 856 -4.33 -27.31 -1.11
N GLY A 857 -4.50 -27.57 -2.42
CA GLY A 857 -4.63 -28.92 -3.01
C GLY A 857 -3.35 -29.48 -3.64
N GLY A 858 -2.21 -28.81 -3.46
CA GLY A 858 -0.99 -29.03 -4.26
C GLY A 858 -0.89 -28.08 -5.46
N GLY A 859 0.31 -27.91 -6.01
CA GLY A 859 0.59 -26.95 -7.08
C GLY A 859 0.74 -25.49 -6.61
N PHE A 860 0.62 -24.54 -7.54
CA PHE A 860 0.91 -23.12 -7.34
C PHE A 860 -0.20 -22.21 -7.90
N ILE A 861 -0.52 -21.15 -7.16
CA ILE A 861 -1.51 -20.13 -7.50
C ILE A 861 -0.77 -18.83 -7.82
N ILE A 862 -1.18 -18.16 -8.90
CA ILE A 862 -0.67 -16.84 -9.25
C ILE A 862 -1.56 -15.75 -8.65
N ARG A 863 -0.93 -14.76 -8.01
CA ARG A 863 -1.57 -13.55 -7.49
C ARG A 863 -0.99 -12.31 -8.19
N GLY A 864 -1.81 -11.26 -8.34
CA GLY A 864 -1.39 -9.98 -8.92
C GLY A 864 -1.49 -9.88 -10.45
N LEU A 865 -1.99 -10.91 -11.13
CA LEU A 865 -2.27 -10.91 -12.57
C LEU A 865 -3.76 -11.21 -12.85
N PRO A 866 -4.34 -10.70 -13.96
CA PRO A 866 -5.75 -10.94 -14.29
C PRO A 866 -6.06 -12.42 -14.52
N GLY A 867 -7.13 -12.89 -13.88
CA GLY A 867 -7.58 -14.29 -13.94
C GLY A 867 -6.76 -15.18 -13.01
N ALA A 868 -7.37 -15.62 -11.91
CA ALA A 868 -6.72 -16.56 -10.99
C ALA A 868 -6.44 -17.88 -11.75
N ARG A 869 -5.15 -18.24 -11.90
CA ARG A 869 -4.71 -19.47 -12.56
C ARG A 869 -3.93 -20.35 -11.60
N GLN A 870 -4.11 -21.67 -11.76
CA GLN A 870 -3.46 -22.71 -10.98
C GLN A 870 -2.54 -23.53 -11.89
N PHE A 871 -1.36 -23.86 -11.39
CA PHE A 871 -0.34 -24.64 -12.09
C PHE A 871 0.07 -25.84 -11.24
N GLY A 872 0.30 -26.98 -11.88
CA GLY A 872 0.77 -28.19 -11.18
C GLY A 872 2.26 -28.16 -10.83
N LYS A 873 3.06 -27.41 -11.60
CA LYS A 873 4.53 -27.29 -11.46
C LYS A 873 4.94 -25.84 -11.24
N PHE A 874 6.05 -25.64 -10.52
CA PHE A 874 6.55 -24.32 -10.17
C PHE A 874 7.13 -23.59 -11.38
N GLU A 875 7.88 -24.30 -12.21
CA GLU A 875 8.57 -23.75 -13.38
C GLU A 875 7.57 -23.21 -14.41
N ASP A 876 6.46 -23.92 -14.59
CA ASP A 876 5.37 -23.49 -15.47
C ASP A 876 4.72 -22.19 -14.95
N ALA A 877 4.55 -22.08 -13.62
CA ALA A 877 4.02 -20.88 -12.98
C ALA A 877 5.02 -19.69 -13.09
N ASP A 878 6.30 -19.92 -12.80
CA ASP A 878 7.36 -18.91 -12.87
C ASP A 878 7.56 -18.38 -14.30
N ALA A 879 7.64 -19.26 -15.29
CA ALA A 879 7.75 -18.90 -16.70
C ALA A 879 6.53 -18.09 -17.18
N TYR A 880 5.33 -18.50 -16.78
CA TYR A 880 4.11 -17.76 -17.09
C TYR A 880 4.14 -16.36 -16.47
N VAL A 881 4.43 -16.25 -15.16
CA VAL A 881 4.45 -14.95 -14.46
C VAL A 881 5.44 -13.99 -15.10
N ARG A 882 6.66 -14.45 -15.41
CA ARG A 882 7.70 -13.61 -16.04
C ARG A 882 7.24 -13.05 -17.38
N ARG A 883 6.69 -13.90 -18.25
CA ARG A 883 6.19 -13.48 -19.57
C ARG A 883 5.07 -12.45 -19.44
N GLU A 884 4.04 -12.77 -18.67
CA GLU A 884 2.88 -11.87 -18.52
C GLU A 884 3.25 -10.54 -17.87
N LEU A 885 4.17 -10.55 -16.89
CA LEU A 885 4.67 -9.31 -16.28
C LEU A 885 5.44 -8.44 -17.28
N VAL A 886 6.32 -9.04 -18.07
CA VAL A 886 7.08 -8.32 -19.11
C VAL A 886 6.13 -7.70 -20.13
N ASP A 887 5.17 -8.47 -20.64
CA ASP A 887 4.18 -7.98 -21.60
C ASP A 887 3.30 -6.87 -21.01
N LEU A 888 2.83 -7.05 -19.77
CA LEU A 888 2.03 -6.06 -19.06
C LEU A 888 2.80 -4.75 -18.87
N VAL A 889 4.04 -4.81 -18.38
CA VAL A 889 4.87 -3.62 -18.14
C VAL A 889 5.21 -2.92 -19.45
N ARG A 890 5.58 -3.65 -20.51
CA ARG A 890 5.84 -3.07 -21.84
C ARG A 890 4.61 -2.39 -22.42
N ASN A 891 3.44 -3.03 -22.35
CA ASN A 891 2.20 -2.44 -22.85
C ASN A 891 1.82 -1.16 -22.09
N GLN A 892 1.99 -1.17 -20.76
CA GLN A 892 1.72 0.00 -19.94
C GLN A 892 2.74 1.12 -20.14
N ALA A 893 4.02 0.79 -20.28
CA ALA A 893 5.07 1.74 -20.58
C ALA A 893 4.85 2.39 -21.95
N ARG A 894 4.48 1.59 -22.95
CA ARG A 894 4.06 2.07 -24.27
C ARG A 894 2.87 3.03 -24.19
N ALA A 895 1.85 2.67 -23.43
CA ALA A 895 0.67 3.53 -23.20
C ALA A 895 1.02 4.81 -22.41
N ALA A 896 2.00 4.73 -21.51
CA ALA A 896 2.54 5.88 -20.77
C ALA A 896 3.46 6.77 -21.63
N GLY A 897 3.91 6.29 -22.80
CA GLY A 897 4.57 7.09 -23.82
C GLY A 897 6.02 6.72 -24.14
N THR A 898 6.56 5.60 -23.66
CA THR A 898 7.96 5.19 -23.94
C THR A 898 8.05 3.98 -24.89
N SER A 899 9.03 3.99 -25.80
CA SER A 899 9.37 2.89 -26.71
C SER A 899 10.31 1.89 -26.05
N CYS A 900 10.89 2.24 -24.89
CA CYS A 900 11.79 1.38 -24.14
C CYS A 900 11.14 0.01 -23.92
N ARG A 901 11.89 -1.05 -24.25
CA ARG A 901 11.44 -2.45 -24.10
C ARG A 901 12.22 -3.21 -23.04
N ALA A 902 13.30 -2.63 -22.50
CA ALA A 902 14.11 -3.27 -21.48
C ALA A 902 13.33 -3.35 -20.16
N VAL A 903 13.10 -4.57 -19.66
CA VAL A 903 12.40 -4.81 -18.39
C VAL A 903 13.37 -5.45 -17.42
N GLU A 904 13.57 -4.81 -16.28
CA GLU A 904 14.28 -5.37 -15.14
C GLU A 904 13.31 -6.19 -14.28
N LEU A 905 13.61 -7.46 -14.05
CA LEU A 905 12.87 -8.37 -13.18
C LEU A 905 13.68 -8.59 -11.89
N LYS A 906 13.15 -8.12 -10.75
CA LYS A 906 13.65 -8.44 -9.42
C LYS A 906 12.85 -9.59 -8.82
N THR A 907 13.51 -10.71 -8.55
CA THR A 907 12.91 -11.92 -7.96
C THR A 907 13.33 -12.06 -6.51
N VAL A 908 12.38 -12.30 -5.61
CA VAL A 908 12.61 -12.53 -4.18
C VAL A 908 11.80 -13.72 -3.72
N ASP A 909 12.46 -14.72 -3.14
CA ASP A 909 11.81 -15.87 -2.51
C ASP A 909 11.60 -15.60 -1.02
N GLN A 910 10.40 -15.94 -0.52
CA GLN A 910 10.07 -15.87 0.90
C GLN A 910 10.17 -17.28 1.48
N ILE A 911 11.29 -17.54 2.15
CA ILE A 911 11.61 -18.86 2.70
C ILE A 911 12.00 -18.75 4.18
N PRO A 912 11.08 -18.41 5.10
CA PRO A 912 11.39 -18.41 6.52
C PRO A 912 11.60 -19.82 7.05
N ASP A 913 12.38 -19.93 8.13
CA ASP A 913 12.52 -21.16 8.91
C ASP A 913 11.23 -21.41 9.70
N ALA A 914 10.69 -22.62 9.58
CA ALA A 914 9.64 -23.09 10.45
C ALA A 914 10.17 -23.32 11.88
N ALA A 915 9.27 -23.47 12.85
CA ALA A 915 9.60 -23.74 14.25
C ALA A 915 10.42 -25.04 14.46
N ASP A 916 10.52 -25.91 13.46
CA ASP A 916 11.35 -27.12 13.45
C ASP A 916 12.71 -26.93 12.75
N GLY A 917 13.07 -25.69 12.38
CA GLY A 917 14.34 -25.32 11.77
C GLY A 917 14.44 -25.58 10.27
N ASN A 918 13.35 -25.99 9.61
CA ASN A 918 13.37 -26.25 8.16
C ASN A 918 12.87 -25.03 7.36
N PRO A 919 13.52 -24.68 6.23
CA PRO A 919 13.07 -23.61 5.36
C PRO A 919 11.72 -23.94 4.71
N VAL A 920 10.79 -22.98 4.72
CA VAL A 920 9.44 -23.13 4.13
C VAL A 920 9.24 -22.11 3.02
N PHE A 921 9.10 -22.57 1.78
CA PHE A 921 8.69 -21.70 0.69
C PHE A 921 7.24 -21.22 0.89
N ILE A 922 7.08 -19.92 1.17
CA ILE A 922 5.78 -19.26 1.32
C ILE A 922 5.33 -18.66 -0.01
N ALA A 923 6.24 -17.98 -0.70
CA ALA A 923 5.94 -17.30 -1.95
C ALA A 923 7.21 -16.96 -2.73
N ARG A 924 7.09 -16.84 -4.06
CA ARG A 924 8.03 -16.10 -4.90
C ARG A 924 7.38 -14.81 -5.34
N SER A 925 8.03 -13.68 -5.07
CA SER A 925 7.63 -12.36 -5.54
C SER A 925 8.49 -11.97 -6.73
N ILE A 926 7.87 -11.69 -7.87
CA ILE A 926 8.54 -11.18 -9.08
C ILE A 926 8.06 -9.76 -9.33
N GLN A 927 8.99 -8.80 -9.28
CA GLN A 927 8.73 -7.41 -9.59
C GLN A 927 9.37 -7.05 -10.93
N ALA A 928 8.55 -6.60 -11.87
CA ALA A 928 8.99 -6.06 -13.15
C ALA A 928 9.04 -4.53 -13.10
N HIS A 929 10.12 -3.97 -13.62
CA HIS A 929 10.42 -2.54 -13.65
C HIS A 929 10.90 -2.15 -15.05
N LEU A 930 10.26 -1.14 -15.64
CA LEU A 930 10.70 -0.53 -16.90
C LEU A 930 10.85 0.96 -16.68
N LYS A 931 11.99 1.48 -17.10
CA LYS A 931 12.34 2.90 -17.05
C LYS A 931 12.72 3.35 -18.46
N GLY A 932 12.15 4.46 -18.93
CA GLY A 932 12.40 4.96 -20.28
C GLY A 932 11.97 6.41 -20.46
N ARG A 933 12.51 7.04 -21.51
CA ARG A 933 12.11 8.39 -21.93
C ARG A 933 10.75 8.33 -22.65
N PRO A 934 9.90 9.35 -22.57
CA PRO A 934 8.60 9.41 -23.26
C PRO A 934 8.75 9.70 -24.78
N ASP A 935 9.46 8.86 -25.52
CA ASP A 935 9.80 9.05 -26.93
C ASP A 935 8.69 8.63 -27.93
N LEU A 936 7.77 7.73 -27.56
CA LEU A 936 6.65 7.37 -28.46
C LEU A 936 5.63 8.47 -28.65
N VAL A 937 5.66 9.47 -27.78
CA VAL A 937 4.75 10.60 -27.90
C VAL A 937 5.14 11.47 -29.11
N LEU A 938 6.40 11.40 -29.57
CA LEU A 938 6.95 12.13 -30.72
C LEU A 938 6.38 11.66 -32.08
N ASN A 939 5.91 10.41 -32.18
CA ASN A 939 5.50 9.80 -33.46
C ASN A 939 4.03 10.02 -33.82
N LYS A 940 3.35 11.02 -33.23
CA LYS A 940 1.93 11.31 -33.46
C LYS A 940 1.68 12.56 -34.31
N ALA A 941 2.37 12.68 -35.44
CA ALA A 941 1.87 13.44 -36.58
C ALA A 941 1.41 12.45 -37.66
N PRO A 942 0.10 12.25 -37.91
CA PRO A 942 -0.33 11.63 -39.14
C PRO A 942 -0.02 12.59 -40.28
N ASP A 943 0.71 12.10 -41.27
CA ASP A 943 0.86 12.76 -42.56
C ASP A 943 -0.54 13.02 -43.16
N PRO A 944 -0.94 14.28 -43.40
CA PRO A 944 -2.25 14.61 -43.96
C PRO A 944 -2.49 14.02 -45.35
N THR A 945 -1.45 13.46 -46.00
CA THR A 945 -1.53 12.97 -47.38
C THR A 945 -1.95 11.50 -47.52
N SER A 946 -2.10 10.74 -46.43
CA SER A 946 -2.38 9.30 -46.51
C SER A 946 -3.87 8.90 -46.55
N ALA A 947 -4.82 9.85 -46.51
CA ALA A 947 -6.26 9.55 -46.57
C ALA A 947 -6.84 9.36 -47.99
N HIS A 948 -5.99 9.30 -49.02
CA HIS A 948 -6.41 9.05 -50.41
C HIS A 948 -5.63 7.90 -51.06
N ALA A 949 -5.61 6.72 -50.42
CA ALA A 949 -5.38 5.46 -51.11
C ALA A 949 -5.88 4.28 -50.26
N ASN A 950 -6.90 3.60 -50.79
CA ASN A 950 -7.58 2.36 -50.37
C ASN A 950 -8.83 2.51 -49.50
#